data_AF-A0A8S1EEA9-F1
#
_entry.id   AF-A0A8S1EEA9-F1
#
_cell.length_a   1.000
_cell.length_b   1.000
_cell.length_c   1.000
_cell.angle_alpha   90.00
_cell.angle_beta   90.00
_cell.angle_gamma   90.00
#
_symmetry.space_group_name_H-M   'P 1'
#
loop_
_entity.id
_entity.type
_entity.pdbx_description
1 polymer ?
#
loop_
_entity_poly.entity_id
_entity_poly.type
_entity_poly.pdbx_seq_one_letter_code
_entity_poly.pdbx_strand_id
1 'polypeptide(L)'
;MATTIPGSLVNKTKKFFMGMPAPSGYVPGVGRGATGFTTRSDIGPARDPTDVPEAGPVGPSQGPPPAKKAREEEEREADDLNDANYDEFNGYSGSLFAKDPYDQEDEDADRVYAEVDDRLDERHRDRREKKYKELVEKYHKERPKIQQEFSDLKRQLAEVTDDEWQAIPEVGDLRNKAKRNPRNEKFTPVPDSLIAMSMNYGAMNTSIDANTGMTTPFSSGMTSTFGAGTKSGILTPGWKTGIETGTSSSIDLDLNKIGQARNKIMDIKLNQVSDSVSGQTVVDPKGYLTDLQSMIPQYGGDVNDIKKARMLLKSVRETNPRHPPAWIASAGLEEAVGKLQTARNLIMEGCEKNKTSEELWLAAIRMHPPELGKSIVANAVRACPHSVRLWIRAADLETDLKDKKKVLRKALEQIPSSVRLWKAAVELEEPEEARILLTRAVECCSTSTEMWLALARLETYEEARKVLNKAREHIPTDRHIWLNAARLEETRGQKDMVDRIVAKAISSLKANQVEINRDQWMKDAIDAEQANCPLTCQAIIRNVIGIGVEDEDKKATWLEDAESFEKQQAYTCARSVFAIALIEMPRKKSIWNAAIQFEKDHGTIKEHEDILQKATEIVPEVEVFWLMLAKLRFVNKRVEDARNTLKDAFEKHGHQSETIWLAATKIEIESDQFDTARSLFVKARNKASSASVWMKSARFEWCLGNLKEAKDLVEQGIKLYDDYPKLYLVLGQILEQMKNVDAARTAYTSGIRKCPGVVPLWVSLVRLEENAGQIVKARVDLEKARLRIPKNEDLWLESVRFEMRVGCPELAKERMSRALQECDGSGKLWAEAIWMEGPHGRRAKSIDALKRCEHNPHVLVAAARLFWSERKIKKAKEWFLRAVNLDPDSGDAFANYLAFEQIHGKEEDRKKVIEKCIQADPRHGDLWQQMAQQVVNVYTTASSADNLSRHEMLMWVNDCLQSQFTKIEQLHTGAGYCLFTDFLFPDSIQLKKVKWNSRLELDWLANWKLVQTAWKNIGVEKVVPVDRLIKGKFQDNFEFLQWFKKLFDANYDGHEYDPVAARGGEDLPSDAPPAASKAPSRMPARNVAAKPVTTVRSANATSATRPSPARPTPTSRVGPAAASHSNGSRTATQVAAQPTKPAQSNVDALQLKQMKEELEEVNRQLSESDNVIASLEKERDFYFSKLRAIEVICQDNESIGNVEVSRIIDVLYETEEGFAPPDEDANGQSEEF
;
A
#
# COMPACT_ATOMS: atom_id res chain seq x y z
N MET A 1 -48.35 59.53 -37.87
CA MET A 1 -48.55 58.24 -38.57
C MET A 1 -47.31 57.42 -38.24
N ALA A 2 -47.40 56.36 -37.42
CA ALA A 2 -47.92 55.01 -37.73
C ALA A 2 -46.86 54.19 -38.50
N THR A 3 -46.52 52.93 -38.14
CA THR A 3 -47.00 52.06 -37.04
C THR A 3 -45.92 51.01 -36.67
N THR A 4 -46.11 50.26 -35.59
CA THR A 4 -45.13 49.31 -35.02
C THR A 4 -45.41 47.83 -35.34
N ILE A 5 -44.34 47.02 -35.49
CA ILE A 5 -44.29 45.53 -35.30
C ILE A 5 -45.05 44.72 -36.38
N PRO A 6 -44.71 43.43 -36.70
CA PRO A 6 -43.68 42.51 -36.17
C PRO A 6 -42.61 42.10 -37.21
N GLY A 7 -41.78 41.10 -36.88
CA GLY A 7 -40.88 40.42 -37.84
C GLY A 7 -40.95 38.89 -37.72
N SER A 8 -40.59 38.17 -38.79
CA SER A 8 -40.47 36.71 -38.82
C SER A 8 -39.68 36.18 -40.03
N LEU A 9 -38.82 35.17 -39.80
CA LEU A 9 -38.47 34.09 -40.74
C LEU A 9 -37.89 34.43 -42.14
N VAL A 10 -36.56 34.66 -42.25
CA VAL A 10 -35.77 34.33 -43.47
C VAL A 10 -34.40 33.74 -43.07
N ASN A 11 -33.88 32.82 -43.88
CA ASN A 11 -32.67 32.02 -43.59
C ASN A 11 -31.35 32.81 -43.58
N LYS A 12 -30.47 32.52 -42.60
CA LYS A 12 -29.10 33.10 -42.50
C LYS A 12 -28.07 32.52 -43.49
N THR A 13 -28.44 31.52 -44.29
CA THR A 13 -27.50 30.71 -45.10
C THR A 13 -27.27 31.20 -46.53
N LYS A 14 -27.95 32.26 -46.99
CA LYS A 14 -27.59 32.99 -48.22
C LYS A 14 -27.07 34.38 -47.87
N LYS A 15 -25.87 34.73 -48.34
CA LYS A 15 -25.35 36.10 -48.27
C LYS A 15 -26.21 36.99 -49.18
N PHE A 16 -26.70 38.12 -48.66
CA PHE A 16 -27.77 38.91 -49.30
C PHE A 16 -27.44 39.44 -50.71
N PHE A 17 -26.16 39.66 -51.02
CA PHE A 17 -25.70 40.09 -52.34
C PHE A 17 -25.69 38.97 -53.41
N MET A 18 -25.79 37.71 -53.01
CA MET A 18 -25.57 36.54 -53.88
C MET A 18 -26.80 36.26 -54.75
N GLY A 19 -26.91 37.00 -55.86
CA GLY A 19 -28.05 36.97 -56.78
C GLY A 19 -28.62 38.35 -57.15
N MET A 20 -28.03 39.44 -56.67
CA MET A 20 -28.33 40.79 -57.16
C MET A 20 -27.36 41.16 -58.30
N PRO A 21 -27.81 41.85 -59.37
CA PRO A 21 -26.90 42.40 -60.38
C PRO A 21 -26.03 43.51 -59.78
N ALA A 22 -24.84 43.74 -60.36
CA ALA A 22 -23.94 44.81 -59.93
C ALA A 22 -24.57 46.20 -60.17
N PRO A 23 -24.36 47.19 -59.28
CA PRO A 23 -24.81 48.57 -59.51
C PRO A 23 -24.17 49.18 -60.76
N SER A 24 -24.98 49.82 -61.60
CA SER A 24 -24.51 50.52 -62.80
C SER A 24 -23.50 51.62 -62.45
N GLY A 25 -22.30 51.56 -63.03
CA GLY A 25 -21.20 52.49 -62.78
C GLY A 25 -20.14 51.99 -61.79
N TYR A 26 -20.30 50.81 -61.17
CA TYR A 26 -19.22 50.22 -60.36
C TYR A 26 -18.11 49.61 -61.23
N VAL A 27 -16.95 50.26 -61.28
CA VAL A 27 -15.74 49.71 -61.91
C VAL A 27 -14.94 48.92 -60.86
N PRO A 28 -14.78 47.58 -60.98
CA PRO A 28 -13.95 46.82 -60.05
C PRO A 28 -12.48 47.27 -60.12
N GLY A 29 -11.79 47.27 -58.98
CA GLY A 29 -10.45 47.88 -58.84
C GLY A 29 -10.57 49.31 -58.31
N VAL A 30 -10.90 50.28 -59.18
CA VAL A 30 -11.07 51.69 -58.80
C VAL A 30 -12.17 51.86 -57.75
N GLY A 31 -13.34 51.26 -57.95
CA GLY A 31 -14.44 51.24 -56.98
C GLY A 31 -14.15 50.42 -55.71
N ARG A 32 -13.01 49.72 -55.65
CA ARG A 32 -12.49 49.04 -54.45
C ARG A 32 -11.39 49.87 -53.75
N GLY A 33 -10.98 51.01 -54.31
CA GLY A 33 -9.89 51.84 -53.81
C GLY A 33 -8.50 51.22 -53.98
N ALA A 34 -8.32 50.29 -54.93
CA ALA A 34 -7.06 49.60 -55.16
C ALA A 34 -6.25 50.26 -56.29
N THR A 35 -5.02 50.69 -55.98
CA THR A 35 -4.01 51.17 -56.94
C THR A 35 -2.82 50.22 -56.99
N GLY A 36 -2.25 50.00 -58.19
CA GLY A 36 -1.02 49.23 -58.34
C GLY A 36 0.21 50.02 -57.90
N PHE A 37 1.23 49.33 -57.38
CA PHE A 37 2.51 49.94 -57.02
C PHE A 37 3.37 50.14 -58.28
N THR A 38 3.51 51.38 -58.75
CA THR A 38 4.41 51.72 -59.87
C THR A 38 5.84 51.91 -59.40
N THR A 39 6.80 51.69 -60.31
CA THR A 39 8.21 52.02 -60.05
C THR A 39 8.76 52.93 -61.16
N ARG A 40 10.07 53.18 -61.16
CA ARG A 40 10.66 54.41 -61.73
C ARG A 40 10.69 54.49 -63.27
N SER A 41 10.16 53.49 -63.98
CA SER A 41 10.06 53.42 -65.44
C SER A 41 8.86 54.17 -66.04
N ASP A 42 7.78 54.36 -65.28
CA ASP A 42 6.44 54.45 -65.87
C ASP A 42 5.93 55.89 -66.12
N ILE A 43 6.83 56.87 -66.30
CA ILE A 43 6.46 58.30 -66.37
C ILE A 43 6.30 58.81 -67.81
N GLY A 44 5.05 58.80 -68.29
CA GLY A 44 4.50 59.82 -69.18
C GLY A 44 3.71 59.32 -70.40
N PRO A 45 2.90 60.19 -71.05
CA PRO A 45 2.29 61.43 -70.55
C PRO A 45 0.80 61.25 -70.22
N ALA A 46 0.33 61.81 -69.11
CA ALA A 46 -1.09 61.77 -68.74
C ALA A 46 -1.96 62.64 -69.68
N ARG A 47 -3.26 62.31 -69.78
CA ARG A 47 -4.27 63.09 -70.51
C ARG A 47 -5.53 63.24 -69.65
N ASP A 48 -6.17 64.40 -69.73
CA ASP A 48 -7.04 64.94 -68.68
C ASP A 48 -8.48 64.38 -68.59
N PRO A 49 -9.12 64.48 -67.41
CA PRO A 49 -10.35 63.75 -67.06
C PRO A 49 -11.65 64.48 -67.47
N THR A 50 -11.77 64.92 -68.73
CA THR A 50 -12.98 65.61 -69.23
C THR A 50 -13.39 65.20 -70.64
N ASP A 51 -14.09 64.08 -70.78
CA ASP A 51 -14.98 63.79 -71.91
C ASP A 51 -16.01 62.72 -71.51
N VAL A 52 -17.30 63.09 -71.43
CA VAL A 52 -18.42 62.16 -71.13
C VAL A 52 -19.70 62.61 -71.84
N PRO A 53 -20.20 61.81 -72.81
CA PRO A 53 -21.60 61.75 -73.22
C PRO A 53 -22.19 60.39 -72.76
N GLU A 54 -23.07 60.32 -71.77
CA GLU A 54 -24.51 60.67 -71.80
C GLU A 54 -25.39 59.57 -72.43
N ALA A 55 -26.56 59.30 -71.83
CA ALA A 55 -27.31 58.05 -71.99
C ALA A 55 -28.67 58.21 -72.69
N GLY A 56 -29.14 57.13 -73.32
CA GLY A 56 -30.49 57.05 -73.92
C GLY A 56 -31.16 55.66 -73.72
N PRO A 57 -32.51 55.54 -73.60
CA PRO A 57 -33.14 54.38 -72.96
C PRO A 57 -34.26 53.67 -73.79
N VAL A 58 -34.95 52.70 -73.16
CA VAL A 58 -36.14 51.94 -73.64
C VAL A 58 -35.80 50.82 -74.66
N GLY A 59 -36.43 49.62 -74.66
CA GLY A 59 -37.52 49.05 -73.86
C GLY A 59 -37.65 47.51 -74.05
N PRO A 60 -38.67 46.84 -73.46
CA PRO A 60 -38.61 45.40 -73.13
C PRO A 60 -39.37 44.43 -74.05
N SER A 61 -38.88 43.19 -74.17
CA SER A 61 -39.69 42.00 -74.53
C SER A 61 -39.05 40.68 -74.01
N GLN A 62 -39.61 39.52 -74.39
CA GLN A 62 -39.40 38.21 -73.73
C GLN A 62 -38.43 37.27 -74.47
N GLY A 63 -37.88 36.30 -73.72
CA GLY A 63 -37.27 35.07 -74.26
C GLY A 63 -35.73 35.02 -74.15
N PRO A 64 -35.13 33.86 -73.76
CA PRO A 64 -33.68 33.70 -73.72
C PRO A 64 -33.12 33.14 -75.05
N PRO A 65 -32.32 33.89 -75.82
CA PRO A 65 -31.65 33.39 -77.01
C PRO A 65 -30.28 32.73 -76.68
N PRO A 66 -29.75 31.83 -77.53
CA PRO A 66 -28.49 31.12 -77.28
C PRO A 66 -27.26 31.82 -77.90
N ALA A 67 -26.07 31.29 -77.62
CA ALA A 67 -24.79 31.86 -78.04
C ALA A 67 -24.53 31.85 -79.56
N LYS A 68 -24.12 33.01 -80.11
CA LYS A 68 -22.92 33.20 -80.97
C LYS A 68 -22.72 34.67 -81.38
N LYS A 69 -21.47 35.03 -81.72
CA LYS A 69 -20.96 36.31 -82.30
C LYS A 69 -20.78 37.52 -81.36
N ALA A 70 -19.62 37.55 -80.69
CA ALA A 70 -18.58 38.55 -81.00
C ALA A 70 -17.72 37.95 -82.15
N ARG A 71 -17.19 38.62 -83.17
CA ARG A 71 -17.00 40.05 -83.52
C ARG A 71 -16.10 40.85 -82.60
N GLU A 72 -15.00 41.30 -83.16
CA GLU A 72 -13.90 42.03 -82.55
C GLU A 72 -14.36 43.35 -81.93
N GLU A 73 -14.00 43.57 -80.67
CA GLU A 73 -13.61 44.88 -80.17
C GLU A 73 -12.19 44.70 -79.61
N GLU A 74 -11.20 45.28 -80.29
CA GLU A 74 -9.80 45.24 -79.86
C GLU A 74 -9.58 46.28 -78.76
N GLU A 75 -9.15 45.86 -77.56
CA GLU A 75 -8.18 46.68 -76.81
C GLU A 75 -7.36 45.87 -75.81
N ARG A 76 -6.11 45.57 -76.21
CA ARG A 76 -4.97 45.28 -75.33
C ARG A 76 -5.18 44.16 -74.30
N GLU A 77 -5.33 42.94 -74.81
CA GLU A 77 -4.80 41.79 -74.09
C GLU A 77 -3.31 42.04 -73.83
N ALA A 78 -2.92 42.03 -72.55
CA ALA A 78 -1.52 41.95 -72.16
C ALA A 78 -1.01 40.54 -72.48
N ASP A 79 0.20 40.41 -72.99
CA ASP A 79 0.73 39.13 -73.45
C ASP A 79 0.68 38.08 -72.33
N ASP A 80 0.02 36.94 -72.58
CA ASP A 80 -0.23 35.91 -71.56
C ASP A 80 1.05 35.11 -71.29
N LEU A 81 1.95 35.71 -70.51
CA LEU A 81 3.26 35.16 -70.10
C LEU A 81 3.16 34.04 -69.04
N ASN A 82 1.98 33.42 -68.89
CA ASN A 82 1.72 32.31 -67.99
C ASN A 82 2.39 31.01 -68.49
N ASP A 83 3.01 30.24 -67.59
CA ASP A 83 3.72 28.98 -67.92
C ASP A 83 2.83 27.98 -68.67
N ALA A 84 1.50 28.01 -68.45
CA ALA A 84 0.55 27.15 -69.15
C ALA A 84 0.34 27.50 -70.65
N ASN A 85 0.83 28.66 -71.09
CA ASN A 85 0.85 29.13 -72.48
C ASN A 85 2.27 29.02 -73.10
N TYR A 86 3.27 28.62 -72.32
CA TYR A 86 4.66 28.44 -72.75
C TYR A 86 4.96 26.98 -73.08
N ASP A 87 5.53 26.72 -74.26
CA ASP A 87 6.12 25.45 -74.63
C ASP A 87 7.65 25.58 -74.76
N GLU A 88 8.39 24.60 -74.25
CA GLU A 88 9.86 24.59 -74.28
C GLU A 88 10.42 24.57 -75.72
N PHE A 89 9.66 24.08 -76.70
CA PHE A 89 10.09 24.01 -78.09
C PHE A 89 9.61 25.19 -78.95
N ASN A 90 8.34 25.59 -78.83
CA ASN A 90 7.73 26.65 -79.67
C ASN A 90 7.69 28.04 -79.00
N GLY A 91 7.98 28.15 -77.70
CA GLY A 91 7.79 29.39 -76.94
C GLY A 91 6.33 29.62 -76.53
N TYR A 92 5.93 30.88 -76.34
CA TYR A 92 4.54 31.22 -76.05
C TYR A 92 3.64 31.00 -77.27
N SER A 93 2.49 30.34 -77.12
CA SER A 93 1.71 29.81 -78.27
C SER A 93 0.92 30.85 -79.10
N GLY A 94 1.16 32.15 -78.90
CA GLY A 94 0.52 33.25 -79.64
C GLY A 94 1.38 33.72 -80.83
N SER A 95 0.76 33.92 -81.99
CA SER A 95 1.46 34.47 -83.18
C SER A 95 1.74 35.96 -83.01
N LEU A 96 3.01 36.36 -83.10
CA LEU A 96 3.45 37.74 -82.92
C LEU A 96 3.03 38.67 -84.07
N PHE A 97 2.90 38.14 -85.29
CA PHE A 97 2.71 38.94 -86.51
C PHE A 97 1.24 39.26 -86.82
N ALA A 98 0.28 38.72 -86.06
CA ALA A 98 -1.16 38.87 -86.32
C ALA A 98 -1.75 40.26 -85.98
N LYS A 99 -0.91 41.27 -85.68
CA LYS A 99 -1.30 42.64 -85.31
C LYS A 99 -0.86 43.71 -86.33
N ASP A 100 0.04 43.39 -87.25
CA ASP A 100 0.43 44.33 -88.31
C ASP A 100 -0.61 44.32 -89.46
N PRO A 101 -0.79 45.41 -90.22
CA PRO A 101 -1.72 45.45 -91.34
C PRO A 101 -1.33 44.42 -92.41
N TYR A 102 -2.17 43.40 -92.56
CA TYR A 102 -1.97 42.31 -93.51
C TYR A 102 -2.56 42.72 -94.87
N ASP A 103 -1.68 43.12 -95.80
CA ASP A 103 -2.07 43.70 -97.07
C ASP A 103 -2.32 42.62 -98.14
N GLN A 104 -2.89 43.03 -99.27
CA GLN A 104 -3.35 42.10 -100.30
C GLN A 104 -2.22 41.34 -101.01
N GLU A 105 -1.00 41.87 -100.98
CA GLU A 105 0.22 41.15 -101.44
C GLU A 105 0.64 40.06 -100.44
N ASP A 106 0.41 40.26 -99.13
CA ASP A 106 0.64 39.23 -98.10
C ASP A 106 -0.41 38.12 -98.21
N GLU A 107 -1.69 38.44 -98.45
CA GLU A 107 -2.73 37.42 -98.66
C GLU A 107 -2.42 36.51 -99.86
N ASP A 108 -1.95 37.07 -100.98
CA ASP A 108 -1.54 36.27 -102.14
C ASP A 108 -0.21 35.53 -101.90
N ALA A 109 0.73 36.09 -101.11
CA ALA A 109 1.97 35.41 -100.75
C ALA A 109 1.73 34.18 -99.85
N ASP A 110 1.00 34.35 -98.74
CA ASP A 110 0.67 33.25 -97.82
C ASP A 110 -0.25 32.23 -98.46
N ARG A 111 -1.12 32.63 -99.41
CA ARG A 111 -1.89 31.68 -100.24
C ARG A 111 -0.98 30.83 -101.12
N VAL A 112 0.08 31.40 -101.70
CA VAL A 112 1.08 30.66 -102.47
C VAL A 112 1.94 29.77 -101.56
N TYR A 113 2.35 30.23 -100.38
CA TYR A 113 3.08 29.40 -99.42
C TYR A 113 2.22 28.26 -98.86
N ALA A 114 0.95 28.50 -98.54
CA ALA A 114 0.00 27.47 -98.14
C ALA A 114 -0.25 26.46 -99.25
N GLU A 115 -0.38 26.88 -100.52
CA GLU A 115 -0.49 25.94 -101.65
C GLU A 115 0.80 25.12 -101.83
N VAL A 116 1.98 25.70 -101.56
CA VAL A 116 3.27 24.97 -101.55
C VAL A 116 3.32 23.94 -100.41
N ASP A 117 2.89 24.29 -99.20
CA ASP A 117 2.91 23.39 -98.04
C ASP A 117 1.85 22.29 -98.14
N ASP A 118 0.61 22.59 -98.54
CA ASP A 118 -0.40 21.58 -98.86
C ASP A 118 0.11 20.61 -99.94
N ARG A 119 0.86 21.12 -100.94
CA ARG A 119 1.47 20.32 -102.03
C ARG A 119 2.72 19.53 -101.60
N LEU A 120 3.40 19.94 -100.53
CA LEU A 120 4.41 19.11 -99.87
C LEU A 120 3.74 17.97 -99.09
N ASP A 121 2.64 18.27 -98.39
CA ASP A 121 1.88 17.33 -97.57
C ASP A 121 1.07 16.30 -98.38
N GLU A 122 0.49 16.71 -99.53
CA GLU A 122 -0.26 15.88 -100.49
C GLU A 122 0.45 14.56 -100.81
N ARG A 123 1.78 14.58 -100.89
CA ARG A 123 2.61 13.40 -101.17
C ARG A 123 2.30 12.21 -100.26
N HIS A 124 1.88 12.47 -99.01
CA HIS A 124 1.56 11.44 -98.01
C HIS A 124 0.22 11.66 -97.26
N ARG A 125 -0.53 12.73 -97.54
CA ARG A 125 -1.75 13.15 -96.83
C ARG A 125 -2.74 12.01 -96.56
N ASP A 126 -3.26 11.37 -97.62
CA ASP A 126 -4.21 10.24 -97.53
C ASP A 126 -3.77 9.14 -96.55
N ARG A 127 -2.48 8.75 -96.60
CA ARG A 127 -1.94 7.71 -95.72
C ARG A 127 -1.76 8.20 -94.30
N ARG A 128 -1.36 9.45 -94.11
CA ARG A 128 -1.17 10.07 -92.78
C ARG A 128 -2.51 10.23 -92.08
N GLU A 129 -3.47 10.88 -92.73
CA GLU A 129 -4.82 11.12 -92.20
C GLU A 129 -5.56 9.81 -91.93
N LYS A 130 -5.54 8.85 -92.87
CA LYS A 130 -6.19 7.55 -92.66
C LYS A 130 -5.56 6.76 -91.52
N LYS A 131 -4.23 6.71 -91.43
CA LYS A 131 -3.53 6.03 -90.32
C LYS A 131 -3.80 6.73 -88.97
N TYR A 132 -3.83 8.06 -88.94
CA TYR A 132 -4.19 8.82 -87.74
C TYR A 132 -5.63 8.53 -87.31
N LYS A 133 -6.58 8.55 -88.24
CA LYS A 133 -8.00 8.24 -87.99
C LYS A 133 -8.21 6.81 -87.47
N GLU A 134 -7.55 5.81 -88.07
CA GLU A 134 -7.57 4.42 -87.60
C GLU A 134 -6.92 4.26 -86.20
N LEU A 135 -5.90 5.05 -85.89
CA LEU A 135 -5.22 5.03 -84.59
C LEU A 135 -6.07 5.69 -83.50
N VAL A 136 -6.70 6.83 -83.79
CA VAL A 136 -7.68 7.50 -82.90
C VAL A 136 -8.90 6.60 -82.66
N GLU A 137 -9.43 5.92 -83.68
CA GLU A 137 -10.56 5.00 -83.51
C GLU A 137 -10.19 3.78 -82.63
N LYS A 138 -8.98 3.23 -82.81
CA LYS A 138 -8.46 2.18 -81.93
C LYS A 138 -8.27 2.68 -80.50
N TYR A 139 -7.68 3.85 -80.32
CA TYR A 139 -7.47 4.46 -79.00
C TYR A 139 -8.80 4.67 -78.25
N HIS A 140 -9.84 5.16 -78.92
CA HIS A 140 -11.18 5.29 -78.33
C HIS A 140 -11.89 3.95 -78.06
N LYS A 141 -11.51 2.85 -78.72
CA LYS A 141 -12.02 1.50 -78.44
C LYS A 141 -11.26 0.79 -77.31
N GLU A 142 -9.97 1.11 -77.14
CA GLU A 142 -9.12 0.53 -76.10
C GLU A 142 -9.20 1.32 -74.78
N ARG A 143 -9.37 2.65 -74.86
CA ARG A 143 -9.57 3.57 -73.74
C ARG A 143 -10.63 4.63 -74.09
N PRO A 144 -11.92 4.29 -74.04
CA PRO A 144 -12.99 5.30 -74.06
C PRO A 144 -12.78 6.32 -72.94
N LYS A 145 -13.28 7.56 -73.12
CA LYS A 145 -13.30 8.53 -72.02
C LYS A 145 -14.33 8.10 -70.98
N ILE A 146 -14.10 8.41 -69.69
CA ILE A 146 -15.01 8.04 -68.58
C ILE A 146 -16.47 8.42 -68.86
N GLN A 147 -16.71 9.60 -69.46
CA GLN A 147 -18.06 10.05 -69.84
C GLN A 147 -18.73 9.19 -70.93
N GLN A 148 -17.95 8.43 -71.71
CA GLN A 148 -18.41 7.44 -72.68
C GLN A 148 -18.64 6.08 -72.02
N GLU A 149 -17.79 5.67 -71.07
CA GLU A 149 -17.95 4.44 -70.27
C GLU A 149 -19.25 4.43 -69.47
N PHE A 150 -19.65 5.59 -68.91
CA PHE A 150 -20.92 5.75 -68.19
C PHE A 150 -22.05 6.32 -69.06
N SER A 151 -21.93 6.34 -70.40
CA SER A 151 -22.93 6.98 -71.28
C SER A 151 -24.24 6.20 -71.40
N ASP A 152 -24.20 4.88 -71.24
CA ASP A 152 -25.37 4.00 -71.17
C ASP A 152 -26.05 4.07 -69.79
N LEU A 153 -25.28 4.02 -68.70
CA LEU A 153 -25.77 4.18 -67.33
C LEU A 153 -26.37 5.57 -67.11
N LYS A 154 -25.76 6.64 -67.65
CA LYS A 154 -26.34 7.99 -67.63
C LYS A 154 -27.64 8.10 -68.45
N ARG A 155 -27.83 7.25 -69.45
CA ARG A 155 -29.07 7.16 -70.24
C ARG A 155 -30.15 6.33 -69.53
N GLN A 156 -29.79 5.26 -68.81
CA GLN A 156 -30.69 4.52 -67.91
C GLN A 156 -31.13 5.38 -66.71
N LEU A 157 -30.23 6.23 -66.20
CA LEU A 157 -30.52 7.17 -65.11
C LEU A 157 -31.60 8.22 -65.47
N ALA A 158 -31.89 8.40 -66.77
CA ALA A 158 -33.01 9.22 -67.25
C ALA A 158 -34.37 8.49 -67.28
N GLU A 159 -34.42 7.20 -66.93
CA GLU A 159 -35.67 6.45 -66.71
C GLU A 159 -36.16 6.56 -65.25
N VAL A 160 -35.29 7.00 -64.32
CA VAL A 160 -35.64 7.26 -62.91
C VAL A 160 -36.50 8.51 -62.80
N THR A 161 -37.65 8.40 -62.15
CA THR A 161 -38.66 9.47 -62.08
C THR A 161 -38.30 10.56 -61.06
N ASP A 162 -38.80 11.78 -61.25
CA ASP A 162 -38.57 12.92 -60.33
C ASP A 162 -39.08 12.65 -58.89
N ASP A 163 -40.08 11.78 -58.73
CA ASP A 163 -40.56 11.31 -57.43
C ASP A 163 -39.55 10.36 -56.76
N GLU A 164 -38.93 9.45 -57.53
CA GLU A 164 -37.86 8.59 -57.03
C GLU A 164 -36.58 9.39 -56.71
N TRP A 165 -36.27 10.42 -57.50
CA TRP A 165 -35.19 11.38 -57.19
C TRP A 165 -35.42 12.13 -55.89
N GLN A 166 -36.66 12.56 -55.61
CA GLN A 166 -37.03 13.18 -54.33
C GLN A 166 -37.09 12.18 -53.17
N ALA A 167 -37.32 10.90 -53.46
CA ALA A 167 -37.35 9.83 -52.47
C ALA A 167 -35.97 9.23 -52.13
N ILE A 168 -34.87 9.69 -52.76
CA ILE A 168 -33.50 9.28 -52.41
C ILE A 168 -33.24 9.63 -50.92
N PRO A 169 -32.98 8.66 -50.04
CA PRO A 169 -32.72 8.95 -48.63
C PRO A 169 -31.41 9.72 -48.46
N GLU A 170 -31.44 10.77 -47.64
CA GLU A 170 -30.22 11.40 -47.15
C GLU A 170 -29.36 10.40 -46.35
N VAL A 171 -28.05 10.64 -46.29
CA VAL A 171 -27.07 9.71 -45.68
C VAL A 171 -27.14 9.69 -44.15
N GLY A 172 -28.20 9.07 -43.62
CA GLY A 172 -28.38 8.80 -42.20
C GLY A 172 -27.22 8.00 -41.62
N ASP A 173 -26.65 8.47 -40.51
CA ASP A 173 -25.42 7.95 -39.91
C ASP A 173 -25.63 6.60 -39.19
N LEU A 174 -25.79 5.54 -39.99
CA LEU A 174 -25.92 4.12 -39.59
C LEU A 174 -24.78 3.64 -38.65
N ARG A 175 -23.69 4.40 -38.52
CA ARG A 175 -22.52 4.06 -37.71
C ARG A 175 -22.30 4.97 -36.49
N ASN A 176 -23.26 5.87 -36.19
CA ASN A 176 -23.34 6.66 -34.96
C ASN A 176 -22.05 7.48 -34.66
N LYS A 177 -21.42 8.02 -35.70
CA LYS A 177 -20.14 8.73 -35.64
C LYS A 177 -20.23 10.00 -34.78
N ALA A 178 -21.35 10.73 -34.85
CA ALA A 178 -21.57 11.96 -34.06
C ALA A 178 -21.53 11.74 -32.53
N LYS A 179 -21.96 10.56 -32.04
CA LYS A 179 -21.86 10.19 -30.61
C LYS A 179 -20.47 9.70 -30.18
N ARG A 180 -19.50 9.67 -31.10
CA ARG A 180 -18.19 9.05 -30.91
C ARG A 180 -17.00 10.03 -30.98
N ASN A 181 -17.25 11.34 -31.06
CA ASN A 181 -16.25 12.31 -30.63
C ASN A 181 -16.16 12.25 -29.09
N PRO A 182 -15.01 11.90 -28.48
CA PRO A 182 -14.79 12.19 -27.07
C PRO A 182 -14.80 13.71 -26.86
N ARG A 183 -15.08 14.13 -25.62
CA ARG A 183 -14.91 15.55 -25.22
C ARG A 183 -13.41 15.87 -25.30
N ASN A 184 -13.06 17.11 -25.68
CA ASN A 184 -11.66 17.56 -25.62
C ASN A 184 -11.10 17.29 -24.23
N GLU A 185 -10.05 16.47 -24.15
CA GLU A 185 -9.46 16.05 -22.89
C GLU A 185 -8.62 17.19 -22.30
N LYS A 186 -8.92 17.56 -21.05
CA LYS A 186 -8.11 18.54 -20.33
C LYS A 186 -6.86 17.82 -19.82
N PHE A 187 -5.77 17.88 -20.59
CA PHE A 187 -4.49 17.29 -20.19
C PHE A 187 -4.06 17.86 -18.84
N THR A 188 -3.78 16.96 -17.91
CA THR A 188 -3.07 17.28 -16.65
C THR A 188 -1.65 16.73 -16.78
N PRO A 189 -0.63 17.41 -16.21
CA PRO A 189 0.73 16.87 -16.20
C PRO A 189 0.76 15.47 -15.60
N VAL A 190 1.37 14.53 -16.32
CA VAL A 190 1.47 13.13 -15.88
C VAL A 190 2.46 13.08 -14.71
N PRO A 191 2.07 12.56 -13.53
CA PRO A 191 2.95 12.58 -12.36
C PRO A 191 4.13 11.62 -12.53
N ASP A 192 5.34 12.10 -12.24
CA ASP A 192 6.66 11.46 -12.48
C ASP A 192 6.75 9.97 -12.11
N SER A 193 5.95 9.53 -11.14
CA SER A 193 5.68 8.12 -10.83
C SER A 193 5.41 7.22 -12.05
N LEU A 194 4.81 7.74 -13.14
CA LEU A 194 4.59 7.01 -14.39
C LEU A 194 5.81 7.04 -15.33
N ILE A 195 6.64 8.09 -15.26
CA ILE A 195 7.92 8.18 -15.98
C ILE A 195 8.93 7.21 -15.35
N ALA A 196 8.94 7.11 -14.02
CA ALA A 196 9.67 6.07 -13.30
C ALA A 196 9.16 4.64 -13.63
N MET A 197 7.89 4.50 -14.03
CA MET A 197 7.31 3.21 -14.42
C MET A 197 7.61 2.84 -15.88
N SER A 198 7.73 3.82 -16.79
CA SER A 198 8.16 3.61 -18.17
C SER A 198 9.68 3.42 -18.31
N MET A 199 10.50 4.01 -17.43
CA MET A 199 11.94 3.70 -17.32
C MET A 199 12.20 2.20 -17.09
N ASN A 200 11.32 1.50 -16.36
CA ASN A 200 11.40 0.05 -16.16
C ASN A 200 10.90 -0.79 -17.36
N TYR A 201 10.31 -0.17 -18.37
CA TYR A 201 9.78 -0.82 -19.59
C TYR A 201 10.18 0.00 -20.82
N GLY A 202 11.47 0.02 -21.12
CA GLY A 202 12.04 0.73 -22.27
C GLY A 202 11.30 0.41 -23.57
N ALA A 203 10.74 1.44 -24.20
CA ALA A 203 9.87 1.30 -25.35
C ALA A 203 10.64 0.98 -26.65
N MET A 204 10.03 0.18 -27.51
CA MET A 204 10.40 0.09 -28.92
C MET A 204 9.40 0.90 -29.78
N ASN A 205 9.92 1.41 -30.90
CA ASN A 205 9.23 2.04 -32.04
C ASN A 205 8.73 3.48 -31.85
N THR A 206 9.57 4.43 -32.28
CA THR A 206 9.15 5.73 -32.82
C THR A 206 9.76 5.94 -34.21
N SER A 207 9.07 5.44 -35.23
CA SER A 207 9.35 5.77 -36.64
C SER A 207 8.03 5.69 -37.42
N ILE A 208 7.51 6.84 -37.82
CA ILE A 208 6.37 6.96 -38.74
C ILE A 208 6.94 7.54 -40.03
N ASP A 209 6.93 6.75 -41.10
CA ASP A 209 7.26 7.22 -42.44
C ASP A 209 5.97 7.71 -43.14
N ALA A 210 6.08 8.76 -43.95
CA ALA A 210 4.97 9.61 -44.34
C ALA A 210 4.28 9.21 -45.65
N ASN A 211 4.74 8.16 -46.33
CA ASN A 211 4.45 7.97 -47.76
C ASN A 211 3.86 6.59 -48.14
N THR A 212 2.65 6.27 -47.67
CA THR A 212 1.75 5.34 -48.38
C THR A 212 0.28 5.53 -47.99
N GLY A 213 -0.59 5.77 -48.97
CA GLY A 213 -2.02 5.93 -48.78
C GLY A 213 -2.83 4.63 -48.92
N MET A 214 -3.88 4.49 -48.10
CA MET A 214 -5.00 3.55 -48.24
C MET A 214 -4.72 2.07 -48.52
N THR A 215 -4.74 1.24 -47.48
CA THR A 215 -5.74 0.14 -47.38
C THR A 215 -6.13 -0.12 -45.93
N THR A 216 -7.42 -0.08 -45.60
CA THR A 216 -7.93 -0.49 -44.27
C THR A 216 -9.26 -1.26 -44.37
N PRO A 217 -9.25 -2.55 -44.75
CA PRO A 217 -10.41 -3.42 -44.68
C PRO A 217 -10.64 -3.90 -43.23
N PHE A 218 -11.04 -3.02 -42.31
CA PHE A 218 -11.41 -3.43 -40.95
C PHE A 218 -12.86 -3.94 -40.89
N SER A 219 -13.04 -5.23 -41.17
CA SER A 219 -14.24 -5.98 -40.78
C SER A 219 -13.97 -7.47 -40.60
N SER A 220 -13.16 -7.80 -39.59
CA SER A 220 -13.30 -9.09 -38.90
C SER A 220 -14.15 -8.90 -37.65
N GLY A 221 -15.37 -9.41 -37.70
CA GLY A 221 -15.86 -10.21 -36.57
C GLY A 221 -15.03 -11.49 -36.48
N MET A 222 -15.08 -12.28 -35.40
CA MET A 222 -15.99 -12.26 -34.26
C MET A 222 -15.34 -13.08 -33.12
N THR A 223 -15.97 -13.08 -31.95
CA THR A 223 -15.95 -14.16 -30.91
C THR A 223 -14.71 -15.07 -30.81
N SER A 224 -13.95 -15.11 -29.72
CA SER A 224 -14.38 -15.63 -28.41
C SER A 224 -15.18 -16.97 -28.44
N THR A 225 -14.63 -18.05 -29.02
CA THR A 225 -15.26 -19.40 -28.94
C THR A 225 -14.28 -20.56 -28.71
N PHE A 226 -13.98 -20.80 -27.43
CA PHE A 226 -13.82 -22.13 -26.80
C PHE A 226 -14.34 -21.95 -25.35
N GLY A 227 -15.24 -22.74 -24.76
CA GLY A 227 -15.84 -24.03 -25.11
C GLY A 227 -15.41 -25.09 -24.08
N ALA A 228 -16.26 -25.91 -23.45
CA ALA A 228 -17.72 -26.09 -23.43
C ALA A 228 -18.11 -26.82 -22.08
N GLY A 229 -19.35 -27.06 -21.63
CA GLY A 229 -20.69 -26.68 -22.10
C GLY A 229 -21.73 -27.81 -21.84
N THR A 230 -22.89 -27.53 -21.21
CA THR A 230 -24.00 -28.51 -21.03
C THR A 230 -25.41 -27.91 -20.99
N LYS A 231 -26.15 -28.10 -22.11
CA LYS A 231 -27.58 -28.45 -22.29
C LYS A 231 -28.75 -27.74 -21.55
N SER A 232 -29.81 -27.52 -22.34
CA SER A 232 -31.23 -27.19 -22.01
C SER A 232 -31.50 -25.81 -21.38
N GLY A 233 -32.61 -25.13 -21.73
CA GLY A 233 -33.67 -25.43 -22.71
C GLY A 233 -34.83 -24.41 -22.58
N ILE A 234 -35.91 -24.56 -23.37
CA ILE A 234 -37.11 -23.66 -23.44
C ILE A 234 -36.77 -22.35 -24.22
N LEU A 235 -37.21 -22.08 -25.45
CA LEU A 235 -38.57 -21.81 -25.99
C LEU A 235 -39.25 -20.64 -25.21
N THR A 236 -40.00 -19.67 -25.76
CA THR A 236 -40.91 -19.66 -26.92
C THR A 236 -40.97 -18.19 -27.49
N PRO A 237 -41.97 -17.66 -28.26
CA PRO A 237 -41.63 -16.96 -29.52
C PRO A 237 -42.20 -15.53 -29.71
N GLY A 238 -41.83 -14.89 -30.84
CA GLY A 238 -42.44 -13.66 -31.37
C GLY A 238 -41.39 -12.60 -31.74
N TRP A 239 -41.54 -11.79 -32.79
CA TRP A 239 -42.68 -11.57 -33.71
C TRP A 239 -42.28 -11.79 -35.18
N LYS A 240 -43.26 -12.06 -36.05
CA LYS A 240 -43.11 -12.09 -37.52
C LYS A 240 -43.74 -10.87 -38.19
N THR A 241 -43.06 -10.34 -39.22
CA THR A 241 -43.55 -9.94 -40.56
C THR A 241 -42.31 -9.92 -41.46
N GLY A 242 -42.30 -10.35 -42.73
CA GLY A 242 -43.34 -10.28 -43.78
C GLY A 242 -42.98 -9.09 -44.68
N ILE A 243 -42.68 -9.23 -45.98
CA ILE A 243 -43.40 -9.98 -47.02
C ILE A 243 -42.43 -10.73 -47.97
N GLU A 244 -42.91 -11.81 -48.61
CA GLU A 244 -42.24 -12.54 -49.71
C GLU A 244 -42.98 -12.30 -51.04
N THR A 245 -42.27 -12.18 -52.17
CA THR A 245 -42.78 -12.55 -53.52
C THR A 245 -41.64 -12.78 -54.52
N GLY A 246 -41.26 -14.05 -54.75
CA GLY A 246 -40.71 -14.55 -56.02
C GLY A 246 -39.24 -14.24 -56.37
N THR A 247 -38.51 -15.12 -57.10
CA THR A 247 -38.81 -16.48 -57.57
C THR A 247 -37.53 -17.31 -57.75
N SER A 248 -37.69 -18.62 -57.99
CA SER A 248 -36.68 -19.63 -58.34
C SER A 248 -35.77 -20.12 -57.20
N SER A 249 -35.53 -21.44 -57.23
CA SER A 249 -34.74 -22.16 -56.23
C SER A 249 -33.72 -23.07 -56.93
N SER A 250 -32.45 -22.95 -56.55
CA SER A 250 -31.38 -23.90 -56.87
C SER A 250 -30.65 -24.31 -55.59
N ILE A 251 -30.09 -25.51 -55.57
CA ILE A 251 -29.39 -26.07 -54.40
C ILE A 251 -27.89 -25.91 -54.62
N ASP A 252 -27.30 -24.88 -54.01
CA ASP A 252 -25.85 -24.67 -54.08
C ASP A 252 -25.08 -25.57 -53.10
N LEU A 253 -24.12 -26.31 -53.64
CA LEU A 253 -23.20 -27.18 -52.90
C LEU A 253 -21.94 -26.40 -52.54
N ASP A 254 -21.84 -26.00 -51.27
CA ASP A 254 -20.72 -25.19 -50.76
C ASP A 254 -19.38 -25.95 -50.79
N LEU A 255 -18.66 -25.81 -51.90
CA LEU A 255 -17.34 -26.39 -52.13
C LEU A 255 -16.28 -25.89 -51.13
N ASN A 256 -16.44 -24.69 -50.55
CA ASN A 256 -15.50 -24.19 -49.53
C ASN A 256 -15.64 -24.97 -48.22
N LYS A 257 -16.86 -25.36 -47.82
CA LYS A 257 -17.06 -26.27 -46.68
C LYS A 257 -16.45 -27.65 -46.95
N ILE A 258 -16.55 -28.17 -48.18
CA ILE A 258 -15.91 -29.44 -48.57
C ILE A 258 -14.36 -29.31 -48.56
N GLY A 259 -13.81 -28.20 -49.06
CA GLY A 259 -12.38 -27.90 -49.01
C GLY A 259 -11.86 -27.78 -47.57
N GLN A 260 -12.55 -27.05 -46.70
CA GLN A 260 -12.21 -26.94 -45.29
C GLN A 260 -12.33 -28.27 -44.54
N ALA A 261 -13.35 -29.08 -44.84
CA ALA A 261 -13.48 -30.43 -44.27
C ALA A 261 -12.34 -31.35 -44.74
N ARG A 262 -11.99 -31.31 -46.04
CA ARG A 262 -10.86 -32.07 -46.60
C ARG A 262 -9.52 -31.64 -46.01
N ASN A 263 -9.30 -30.34 -45.82
CA ASN A 263 -8.10 -29.83 -45.15
C ASN A 263 -8.05 -30.27 -43.68
N LYS A 264 -9.16 -30.23 -42.95
CA LYS A 264 -9.22 -30.76 -41.56
C LYS A 264 -8.99 -32.27 -41.50
N ILE A 265 -9.47 -33.04 -42.47
CA ILE A 265 -9.19 -34.49 -42.57
C ILE A 265 -7.73 -34.75 -42.93
N MET A 266 -7.12 -33.92 -43.78
CA MET A 266 -5.69 -33.99 -44.10
C MET A 266 -4.84 -33.62 -42.89
N ASP A 267 -5.21 -32.57 -42.15
CA ASP A 267 -4.56 -32.12 -40.92
C ASP A 267 -4.68 -33.18 -39.81
N ILE A 268 -5.84 -33.81 -39.62
CA ILE A 268 -6.01 -34.96 -38.71
C ILE A 268 -5.08 -36.12 -39.12
N LYS A 269 -4.92 -36.42 -40.41
CA LYS A 269 -4.00 -37.46 -40.88
C LYS A 269 -2.53 -37.08 -40.71
N LEU A 270 -2.18 -35.81 -40.93
CA LEU A 270 -0.83 -35.30 -40.69
C LEU A 270 -0.49 -35.35 -39.20
N ASN A 271 -1.42 -34.98 -38.31
CA ASN A 271 -1.25 -35.11 -36.87
C ASN A 271 -1.14 -36.58 -36.42
N GLN A 272 -1.95 -37.51 -36.96
CA GLN A 272 -1.78 -38.96 -36.69
C GLN A 272 -0.40 -39.50 -37.11
N VAL A 273 0.17 -38.98 -38.21
CA VAL A 273 1.56 -39.28 -38.60
C VAL A 273 2.56 -38.58 -37.66
N SER A 274 2.29 -37.33 -37.27
CA SER A 274 3.13 -36.52 -36.37
C SER A 274 3.25 -37.11 -34.96
N ASP A 275 2.13 -37.60 -34.40
CA ASP A 275 2.06 -38.32 -33.13
C ASP A 275 2.90 -39.62 -33.16
N SER A 276 3.13 -40.17 -34.35
CA SER A 276 4.00 -41.33 -34.57
C SER A 276 5.50 -40.95 -34.74
N VAL A 277 5.82 -39.66 -34.90
CA VAL A 277 7.20 -39.15 -35.05
C VAL A 277 7.72 -38.68 -33.69
N SER A 278 8.16 -39.62 -32.86
CA SER A 278 8.84 -39.32 -31.60
C SER A 278 10.14 -38.55 -31.86
N GLY A 279 10.36 -37.45 -31.12
CA GLY A 279 11.58 -36.64 -31.22
C GLY A 279 11.39 -35.22 -31.76
N GLN A 280 10.16 -34.80 -32.07
CA GLN A 280 9.86 -33.40 -32.40
C GLN A 280 10.12 -32.48 -31.19
N THR A 281 11.04 -31.53 -31.33
CA THR A 281 11.42 -30.60 -30.25
C THR A 281 10.55 -29.34 -30.28
N VAL A 282 9.44 -29.36 -29.53
CA VAL A 282 8.64 -28.16 -29.23
C VAL A 282 9.00 -27.66 -27.83
N VAL A 283 9.56 -26.45 -27.76
CA VAL A 283 9.76 -25.74 -26.48
C VAL A 283 8.46 -25.03 -26.11
N ASP A 284 8.07 -25.03 -24.83
CA ASP A 284 6.95 -24.18 -24.39
C ASP A 284 7.31 -22.70 -24.58
N PRO A 285 6.59 -21.94 -25.43
CA PRO A 285 6.89 -20.53 -25.65
C PRO A 285 6.67 -19.70 -24.37
N LYS A 286 5.87 -20.15 -23.40
CA LYS A 286 5.70 -19.44 -22.13
C LYS A 286 6.92 -19.64 -21.23
N GLY A 287 7.31 -20.90 -20.98
CA GLY A 287 8.56 -21.23 -20.28
C GLY A 287 9.77 -20.52 -20.87
N TYR A 288 9.95 -20.59 -22.19
CA TYR A 288 11.08 -19.93 -22.86
C TYR A 288 11.05 -18.40 -22.74
N LEU A 289 9.87 -17.76 -22.80
CA LEU A 289 9.74 -16.32 -22.56
C LEU A 289 9.96 -15.94 -21.09
N THR A 290 9.55 -16.77 -20.13
CA THR A 290 9.88 -16.53 -18.70
C THR A 290 11.36 -16.74 -18.40
N ASP A 291 12.01 -17.70 -19.05
CA ASP A 291 13.44 -17.94 -18.92
C ASP A 291 14.23 -16.79 -19.54
N LEU A 292 13.85 -16.31 -20.73
CA LEU A 292 14.41 -15.10 -21.34
C LEU A 292 14.20 -13.86 -20.45
N GLN A 293 13.02 -13.68 -19.85
CA GLN A 293 12.78 -12.60 -18.89
C GLN A 293 13.65 -12.72 -17.63
N SER A 294 13.92 -13.94 -17.16
CA SER A 294 14.83 -14.17 -16.02
C SER A 294 16.31 -13.90 -16.35
N MET A 295 16.68 -13.99 -17.63
CA MET A 295 18.03 -13.72 -18.14
C MET A 295 18.27 -12.23 -18.48
N ILE A 296 17.28 -11.34 -18.32
CA ILE A 296 17.48 -9.90 -18.52
C ILE A 296 18.37 -9.35 -17.38
N PRO A 297 19.55 -8.77 -17.68
CA PRO A 297 20.43 -8.24 -16.65
C PRO A 297 19.83 -6.97 -16.03
N GLN A 298 19.49 -7.02 -14.73
CA GLN A 298 18.92 -5.91 -13.97
C GLN A 298 19.83 -4.67 -13.86
N TYR A 299 21.10 -4.79 -14.26
CA TYR A 299 22.11 -3.72 -14.25
C TYR A 299 22.63 -3.36 -15.66
N GLY A 300 21.86 -3.65 -16.71
CA GLY A 300 22.11 -3.11 -18.05
C GLY A 300 21.76 -1.63 -18.13
N GLY A 301 22.77 -0.75 -18.01
CA GLY A 301 22.62 0.68 -18.35
C GLY A 301 22.38 0.91 -19.85
N ASP A 302 22.18 2.16 -20.28
CA ASP A 302 21.96 2.45 -21.71
C ASP A 302 23.14 1.94 -22.56
N VAL A 303 22.80 1.11 -23.55
CA VAL A 303 23.71 0.54 -24.54
C VAL A 303 24.50 1.64 -25.27
N ASN A 304 23.95 2.85 -25.45
CA ASN A 304 24.67 3.96 -26.06
C ASN A 304 25.66 4.62 -25.12
N ASP A 305 25.31 4.90 -23.87
CA ASP A 305 26.27 5.42 -22.88
C ASP A 305 27.34 4.39 -22.51
N ILE A 306 27.01 3.10 -22.52
CA ILE A 306 27.98 2.00 -22.45
C ILE A 306 28.94 1.99 -23.66
N LYS A 307 28.49 2.38 -24.86
CA LYS A 307 29.41 2.59 -26.02
C LYS A 307 30.28 3.83 -25.81
N LYS A 308 29.73 4.96 -25.37
CA LYS A 308 30.48 6.19 -25.06
C LYS A 308 31.56 5.90 -24.01
N ALA A 309 31.19 5.29 -22.89
CA ALA A 309 32.10 4.88 -21.82
C ALA A 309 33.16 3.88 -22.30
N ARG A 310 32.82 2.93 -23.18
CA ARG A 310 33.80 2.03 -23.81
C ARG A 310 34.82 2.77 -24.67
N MET A 311 34.41 3.83 -25.39
CA MET A 311 35.31 4.67 -26.18
C MET A 311 36.18 5.58 -25.30
N LEU A 312 35.60 6.19 -24.27
CA LEU A 312 36.32 7.02 -23.30
C LEU A 312 37.34 6.19 -22.50
N LEU A 313 36.96 5.03 -21.98
CA LEU A 313 37.89 4.15 -21.27
C LEU A 313 38.91 3.49 -22.21
N LYS A 314 38.63 3.45 -23.53
CA LYS A 314 39.64 3.11 -24.56
C LYS A 314 40.66 4.24 -24.70
N SER A 315 40.25 5.49 -24.93
CA SER A 315 41.20 6.59 -25.06
C SER A 315 41.99 6.83 -23.76
N VAL A 316 41.38 6.66 -22.59
CA VAL A 316 42.07 6.79 -21.29
C VAL A 316 43.13 5.71 -21.07
N ARG A 317 42.90 4.44 -21.45
CA ARG A 317 43.96 3.40 -21.32
C ARG A 317 45.04 3.48 -22.40
N GLU A 318 44.69 3.99 -23.59
CA GLU A 318 45.64 4.16 -24.71
C GLU A 318 46.54 5.39 -24.50
N THR A 319 46.01 6.49 -23.95
CA THR A 319 46.81 7.65 -23.51
C THR A 319 47.63 7.36 -22.26
N ASN A 320 47.09 6.61 -21.30
CA ASN A 320 47.76 6.33 -20.02
C ASN A 320 47.94 4.82 -19.72
N PRO A 321 48.76 4.07 -20.49
CA PRO A 321 48.93 2.63 -20.32
C PRO A 321 49.42 2.19 -18.93
N ARG A 322 50.10 3.07 -18.18
CA ARG A 322 50.58 2.78 -16.82
C ARG A 322 49.53 3.00 -15.72
N HIS A 323 48.40 3.66 -16.00
CA HIS A 323 47.41 4.04 -14.98
C HIS A 323 46.49 2.86 -14.60
N PRO A 324 46.58 2.29 -13.37
CA PRO A 324 45.86 1.06 -13.04
C PRO A 324 44.32 1.18 -13.08
N PRO A 325 43.69 2.26 -12.53
CA PRO A 325 42.24 2.43 -12.60
C PRO A 325 41.66 2.46 -14.03
N ALA A 326 42.43 2.88 -15.04
CA ALA A 326 41.96 2.89 -16.43
C ALA A 326 41.64 1.47 -16.95
N TRP A 327 42.51 0.51 -16.63
CA TRP A 327 42.34 -0.90 -17.00
C TRP A 327 41.26 -1.57 -16.14
N ILE A 328 41.23 -1.26 -14.84
CA ILE A 328 40.20 -1.78 -13.91
C ILE A 328 38.81 -1.30 -14.33
N ALA A 329 38.62 0.00 -14.61
CA ALA A 329 37.36 0.56 -15.07
C ALA A 329 36.96 0.03 -16.46
N SER A 330 37.90 -0.05 -17.40
CA SER A 330 37.66 -0.65 -18.74
C SER A 330 37.10 -2.07 -18.63
N ALA A 331 37.66 -2.89 -17.74
CA ALA A 331 37.23 -4.27 -17.56
C ALA A 331 35.97 -4.42 -16.71
N GLY A 332 35.78 -3.56 -15.69
CA GLY A 332 34.55 -3.49 -14.91
C GLY A 332 33.34 -3.06 -15.74
N LEU A 333 33.54 -2.22 -16.76
CA LEU A 333 32.50 -1.92 -17.75
C LEU A 333 32.12 -3.16 -18.57
N GLU A 334 33.10 -3.93 -19.06
CA GLU A 334 32.80 -5.16 -19.80
C GLU A 334 32.25 -6.28 -18.88
N GLU A 335 32.57 -6.28 -17.59
CA GLU A 335 31.96 -7.13 -16.55
C GLU A 335 30.47 -6.82 -16.38
N ALA A 336 30.11 -5.54 -16.19
CA ALA A 336 28.72 -5.10 -16.06
C ALA A 336 27.88 -5.38 -17.33
N VAL A 337 28.52 -5.37 -18.50
CA VAL A 337 27.93 -5.74 -19.80
C VAL A 337 27.87 -7.28 -19.99
N GLY A 338 28.37 -8.07 -19.05
CA GLY A 338 28.37 -9.54 -19.09
C GLY A 338 29.47 -10.15 -19.98
N LYS A 339 30.33 -9.35 -20.61
CA LYS A 339 31.41 -9.78 -21.51
C LYS A 339 32.67 -10.14 -20.73
N LEU A 340 32.54 -11.10 -19.82
CA LEU A 340 33.60 -11.53 -18.90
C LEU A 340 34.91 -11.91 -19.61
N GLN A 341 34.87 -12.48 -20.82
CA GLN A 341 36.10 -12.88 -21.52
C GLN A 341 36.88 -11.70 -22.12
N THR A 342 36.22 -10.66 -22.63
CA THR A 342 36.93 -9.44 -23.05
C THR A 342 37.44 -8.66 -21.85
N ALA A 343 36.70 -8.64 -20.74
CA ALA A 343 37.17 -8.07 -19.47
C ALA A 343 38.46 -8.77 -18.97
N ARG A 344 38.49 -10.11 -18.93
CA ARG A 344 39.66 -10.91 -18.54
C ARG A 344 40.89 -10.60 -19.38
N ASN A 345 40.75 -10.65 -20.71
CA ASN A 345 41.85 -10.39 -21.64
C ASN A 345 42.41 -8.97 -21.43
N LEU A 346 41.55 -7.97 -21.23
CA LEU A 346 41.94 -6.58 -21.04
C LEU A 346 42.67 -6.34 -19.70
N ILE A 347 42.27 -7.01 -18.61
CA ILE A 347 43.04 -6.91 -17.35
C ILE A 347 44.39 -7.61 -17.48
N MET A 348 44.47 -8.76 -18.17
CA MET A 348 45.75 -9.45 -18.39
C MET A 348 46.72 -8.57 -19.19
N GLU A 349 46.25 -7.89 -20.25
CA GLU A 349 47.06 -6.88 -20.94
C GLU A 349 47.51 -5.78 -19.96
N GLY A 350 46.59 -5.22 -19.17
CA GLY A 350 46.92 -4.22 -18.16
C GLY A 350 48.01 -4.68 -17.18
N CYS A 351 47.95 -5.92 -16.68
CA CYS A 351 48.95 -6.50 -15.77
C CYS A 351 50.33 -6.65 -16.43
N GLU A 352 50.39 -6.84 -17.75
CA GLU A 352 51.65 -6.85 -18.50
C GLU A 352 52.22 -5.43 -18.69
N LYS A 353 51.37 -4.42 -18.92
CA LYS A 353 51.78 -3.00 -19.06
C LYS A 353 52.20 -2.39 -17.72
N ASN A 354 51.51 -2.69 -16.62
CA ASN A 354 51.87 -2.29 -15.27
C ASN A 354 51.91 -3.51 -14.32
N LYS A 355 53.13 -4.02 -14.11
CA LYS A 355 53.41 -5.15 -13.21
C LYS A 355 53.47 -4.74 -11.73
N THR A 356 53.64 -3.44 -11.43
CA THR A 356 53.88 -2.90 -10.09
C THR A 356 52.60 -2.56 -9.30
N SER A 357 51.42 -2.55 -9.92
CA SER A 357 50.16 -2.18 -9.28
C SER A 357 49.44 -3.37 -8.63
N GLU A 358 49.46 -3.42 -7.30
CA GLU A 358 48.71 -4.39 -6.47
C GLU A 358 47.24 -4.53 -6.93
N GLU A 359 46.57 -3.41 -7.17
CA GLU A 359 45.12 -3.38 -7.41
C GLU A 359 44.71 -4.00 -8.75
N LEU A 360 45.58 -3.90 -9.75
CA LEU A 360 45.35 -4.44 -11.09
C LEU A 360 45.46 -5.97 -11.08
N TRP A 361 46.45 -6.49 -10.35
CA TRP A 361 46.54 -7.92 -10.06
C TRP A 361 45.34 -8.40 -9.23
N LEU A 362 44.93 -7.70 -8.18
CA LEU A 362 43.73 -8.06 -7.41
C LEU A 362 42.46 -8.11 -8.28
N ALA A 363 42.29 -7.15 -9.19
CA ALA A 363 41.20 -7.15 -10.17
C ALA A 363 41.29 -8.36 -11.12
N ALA A 364 42.49 -8.72 -11.60
CA ALA A 364 42.72 -9.91 -12.42
C ALA A 364 42.29 -11.19 -11.68
N ILE A 365 42.68 -11.30 -10.41
CA ILE A 365 42.43 -12.46 -9.53
C ILE A 365 40.95 -12.54 -9.08
N ARG A 366 40.19 -11.44 -9.18
CA ARG A 366 38.72 -11.43 -9.03
C ARG A 366 38.00 -11.92 -10.29
N MET A 367 38.51 -11.57 -11.46
CA MET A 367 37.81 -11.76 -12.75
C MET A 367 38.05 -13.12 -13.42
N HIS A 368 39.09 -13.85 -13.00
CA HIS A 368 39.42 -15.18 -13.53
C HIS A 368 38.86 -16.30 -12.64
N PRO A 369 38.52 -17.48 -13.22
CA PRO A 369 38.23 -18.69 -12.45
C PRO A 369 39.38 -19.04 -11.49
N PRO A 370 39.10 -19.67 -10.34
CA PRO A 370 40.09 -19.82 -9.25
C PRO A 370 41.36 -20.58 -9.67
N GLU A 371 41.25 -21.57 -10.57
CA GLU A 371 42.39 -22.32 -11.12
C GLU A 371 43.41 -21.42 -11.83
N LEU A 372 42.93 -20.53 -12.71
CA LEU A 372 43.76 -19.51 -13.36
C LEU A 372 44.15 -18.40 -12.37
N GLY A 373 43.29 -18.11 -11.39
CA GLY A 373 43.58 -17.19 -10.29
C GLY A 373 44.87 -17.54 -9.55
N LYS A 374 45.17 -18.84 -9.33
CA LYS A 374 46.40 -19.29 -8.65
C LYS A 374 47.68 -18.98 -9.45
N SER A 375 47.67 -19.15 -10.77
CA SER A 375 48.84 -18.82 -11.60
C SER A 375 49.03 -17.30 -11.75
N ILE A 376 47.93 -16.54 -11.83
CA ILE A 376 47.94 -15.07 -11.81
C ILE A 376 48.48 -14.56 -10.45
N VAL A 377 48.03 -15.11 -9.32
CA VAL A 377 48.60 -14.86 -7.98
C VAL A 377 50.10 -15.12 -7.95
N ALA A 378 50.56 -16.27 -8.46
CA ALA A 378 51.98 -16.61 -8.43
C ALA A 378 52.84 -15.64 -9.26
N ASN A 379 52.28 -15.05 -10.32
CA ASN A 379 52.92 -13.98 -11.10
C ASN A 379 52.87 -12.64 -10.37
N ALA A 380 51.72 -12.28 -9.78
CA ALA A 380 51.51 -11.04 -9.02
C ALA A 380 52.44 -10.94 -7.80
N VAL A 381 52.55 -12.02 -7.02
CA VAL A 381 53.45 -12.10 -5.85
C VAL A 381 54.93 -12.04 -6.27
N ARG A 382 55.29 -12.57 -7.43
CA ARG A 382 56.65 -12.41 -8.01
C ARG A 382 56.94 -10.98 -8.48
N ALA A 383 55.92 -10.17 -8.78
CA ALA A 383 56.07 -8.77 -9.16
C ALA A 383 56.00 -7.81 -7.96
N CYS A 384 55.16 -8.12 -6.95
CA CYS A 384 54.88 -7.28 -5.79
C CYS A 384 54.96 -8.09 -4.47
N PRO A 385 56.15 -8.54 -4.04
CA PRO A 385 56.31 -9.44 -2.88
C PRO A 385 55.88 -8.82 -1.55
N HIS A 386 55.92 -7.49 -1.43
CA HIS A 386 55.53 -6.75 -0.22
C HIS A 386 54.02 -6.38 -0.15
N SER A 387 53.19 -6.90 -1.07
CA SER A 387 51.74 -6.67 -1.07
C SER A 387 51.00 -7.61 -0.12
N VAL A 388 50.54 -7.07 1.01
CA VAL A 388 49.72 -7.81 1.98
C VAL A 388 48.38 -8.28 1.38
N ARG A 389 47.74 -7.47 0.51
CA ARG A 389 46.42 -7.83 -0.06
C ARG A 389 46.54 -8.99 -1.05
N LEU A 390 47.62 -9.06 -1.84
CA LEU A 390 47.86 -10.19 -2.77
C LEU A 390 48.11 -11.51 -2.02
N TRP A 391 48.89 -11.48 -0.94
CA TRP A 391 49.13 -12.68 -0.11
C TRP A 391 47.86 -13.21 0.59
N ILE A 392 46.96 -12.32 1.03
CA ILE A 392 45.66 -12.73 1.58
C ILE A 392 44.78 -13.30 0.47
N ARG A 393 44.69 -12.63 -0.68
CA ARG A 393 43.91 -13.12 -1.82
C ARG A 393 44.44 -14.45 -2.38
N ALA A 394 45.74 -14.72 -2.23
CA ALA A 394 46.34 -16.02 -2.50
C ALA A 394 45.82 -17.10 -1.54
N ALA A 395 45.79 -16.81 -0.23
CA ALA A 395 45.22 -17.71 0.76
C ALA A 395 43.70 -17.92 0.56
N ASP A 396 42.96 -16.91 0.09
CA ASP A 396 41.53 -17.04 -0.22
C ASP A 396 41.26 -18.02 -1.39
N LEU A 397 42.17 -18.10 -2.37
CA LEU A 397 42.04 -18.93 -3.56
C LEU A 397 42.41 -20.41 -3.36
N GLU A 398 43.15 -20.73 -2.30
CA GLU A 398 43.35 -22.12 -1.90
C GLU A 398 42.08 -22.65 -1.20
N THR A 399 41.69 -23.88 -1.53
CA THR A 399 40.65 -24.63 -0.79
C THR A 399 41.22 -25.24 0.47
N ASP A 400 42.47 -25.70 0.41
CA ASP A 400 43.05 -26.63 1.36
C ASP A 400 43.78 -25.88 2.47
N LEU A 401 43.35 -26.09 3.73
CA LEU A 401 43.91 -25.42 4.91
C LEU A 401 45.44 -25.58 5.01
N LYS A 402 45.98 -26.72 4.59
CA LYS A 402 47.43 -26.99 4.57
C LYS A 402 48.18 -26.07 3.60
N ASP A 403 47.58 -25.73 2.47
CA ASP A 403 48.21 -24.85 1.47
C ASP A 403 47.95 -23.37 1.77
N LYS A 404 46.79 -23.01 2.35
CA LYS A 404 46.59 -21.70 2.99
C LYS A 404 47.69 -21.39 4.02
N LYS A 405 47.96 -22.33 4.94
CA LYS A 405 49.04 -22.21 5.94
C LYS A 405 50.42 -22.05 5.29
N LYS A 406 50.75 -22.81 4.23
CA LYS A 406 52.02 -22.63 3.49
C LYS A 406 52.12 -21.26 2.82
N VAL A 407 51.04 -20.77 2.20
CA VAL A 407 50.99 -19.46 1.55
C VAL A 407 51.18 -18.34 2.57
N LEU A 408 50.48 -18.39 3.71
CA LEU A 408 50.58 -17.37 4.76
C LEU A 408 51.92 -17.42 5.51
N ARG A 409 52.48 -18.61 5.76
CA ARG A 409 53.83 -18.75 6.35
C ARG A 409 54.91 -18.16 5.42
N LYS A 410 54.79 -18.33 4.09
CA LYS A 410 55.63 -17.63 3.08
C LYS A 410 55.38 -16.12 3.02
N ALA A 411 54.14 -15.68 3.19
CA ALA A 411 53.80 -14.27 3.23
C ALA A 411 54.43 -13.57 4.45
N LEU A 412 54.43 -14.23 5.62
CA LEU A 412 55.04 -13.76 6.86
C LEU A 412 56.58 -13.78 6.82
N GLU A 413 57.18 -14.69 6.04
CA GLU A 413 58.62 -14.67 5.74
C GLU A 413 59.02 -13.42 4.94
N GLN A 414 58.15 -12.90 4.07
CA GLN A 414 58.38 -11.70 3.26
C GLN A 414 57.90 -10.39 3.93
N ILE A 415 56.90 -10.44 4.82
CA ILE A 415 56.28 -9.25 5.44
C ILE A 415 55.96 -9.50 6.95
N PRO A 416 56.99 -9.72 7.80
CA PRO A 416 56.79 -10.05 9.22
C PRO A 416 56.16 -8.91 10.05
N SER A 417 56.18 -7.67 9.56
CA SER A 417 55.60 -6.51 10.25
C SER A 417 54.07 -6.35 10.05
N SER A 418 53.43 -7.22 9.27
CA SER A 418 52.04 -7.02 8.86
C SER A 418 51.02 -7.76 9.73
N VAL A 419 50.41 -7.03 10.66
CA VAL A 419 49.33 -7.49 11.56
C VAL A 419 48.26 -8.31 10.83
N ARG A 420 47.84 -7.88 9.63
CA ARG A 420 46.76 -8.54 8.87
C ARG A 420 47.14 -9.94 8.36
N LEU A 421 48.42 -10.19 8.04
CA LEU A 421 48.88 -11.55 7.72
C LEU A 421 48.94 -12.43 8.96
N TRP A 422 49.41 -11.89 10.09
CA TRP A 422 49.46 -12.65 11.34
C TRP A 422 48.06 -13.07 11.81
N LYS A 423 47.05 -12.19 11.75
CA LYS A 423 45.65 -12.56 12.03
C LYS A 423 45.17 -13.69 11.13
N ALA A 424 45.30 -13.52 9.81
CA ALA A 424 44.86 -14.52 8.82
C ALA A 424 45.61 -15.86 8.97
N ALA A 425 46.86 -15.86 9.45
CA ALA A 425 47.57 -17.09 9.81
C ALA A 425 47.00 -17.71 11.08
N VAL A 426 46.89 -16.94 12.17
CA VAL A 426 46.40 -17.40 13.48
C VAL A 426 44.98 -17.95 13.42
N GLU A 427 44.10 -17.36 12.60
CA GLU A 427 42.71 -17.82 12.38
C GLU A 427 42.59 -19.24 11.78
N LEU A 428 43.67 -19.79 11.21
CA LEU A 428 43.68 -21.14 10.62
C LEU A 428 44.35 -22.19 11.52
N GLU A 429 44.97 -21.79 12.62
CA GLU A 429 45.90 -22.62 13.40
C GLU A 429 45.24 -23.12 14.69
N GLU A 430 45.63 -24.32 15.14
CA GLU A 430 45.10 -24.90 16.38
C GLU A 430 45.63 -24.13 17.60
N PRO A 431 44.92 -24.04 18.75
CA PRO A 431 45.22 -23.08 19.82
C PRO A 431 46.66 -23.12 20.34
N GLU A 432 47.33 -24.28 20.32
CA GLU A 432 48.74 -24.41 20.69
C GLU A 432 49.70 -23.83 19.64
N GLU A 433 49.50 -24.12 18.34
CA GLU A 433 50.29 -23.51 17.25
C GLU A 433 49.99 -22.01 17.11
N ALA A 434 48.71 -21.62 17.26
CA ALA A 434 48.25 -20.24 17.27
C ALA A 434 48.94 -19.41 18.37
N ARG A 435 49.04 -19.95 19.60
CA ARG A 435 49.78 -19.31 20.70
C ARG A 435 51.26 -19.09 20.34
N ILE A 436 51.94 -20.10 19.78
CA ILE A 436 53.36 -20.00 19.37
C ILE A 436 53.56 -18.98 18.23
N LEU A 437 52.64 -18.95 17.26
CA LEU A 437 52.67 -17.95 16.19
C LEU A 437 52.40 -16.55 16.74
N LEU A 438 51.46 -16.41 17.68
CA LEU A 438 51.16 -15.15 18.35
C LEU A 438 52.33 -14.63 19.18
N THR A 439 53.14 -15.47 19.86
CA THR A 439 54.30 -14.98 20.63
C THR A 439 55.30 -14.29 19.70
N ARG A 440 55.55 -14.87 18.52
CA ARG A 440 56.38 -14.26 17.48
C ARG A 440 55.70 -13.06 16.82
N ALA A 441 54.37 -13.08 16.68
CA ALA A 441 53.61 -11.97 16.11
C ALA A 441 53.66 -10.71 17.00
N VAL A 442 53.59 -10.84 18.33
CA VAL A 442 53.72 -9.68 19.24
C VAL A 442 55.15 -9.15 19.35
N GLU A 443 56.16 -9.99 19.08
CA GLU A 443 57.55 -9.53 18.92
C GLU A 443 57.75 -8.75 17.60
N CYS A 444 57.16 -9.21 16.49
CA CYS A 444 57.26 -8.52 15.19
C CYS A 444 56.30 -7.31 15.04
N CYS A 445 55.18 -7.30 15.76
CA CYS A 445 54.10 -6.32 15.66
C CYS A 445 53.68 -5.79 17.05
N SER A 446 54.65 -5.38 17.87
CA SER A 446 54.46 -4.95 19.27
C SER A 446 53.47 -3.78 19.47
N THR A 447 53.18 -3.00 18.43
CA THR A 447 52.19 -1.91 18.43
C THR A 447 50.73 -2.36 18.24
N SER A 448 50.47 -3.65 18.00
CA SER A 448 49.11 -4.14 17.73
C SER A 448 48.42 -4.70 18.98
N THR A 449 47.49 -3.93 19.53
CA THR A 449 46.69 -4.30 20.72
C THR A 449 46.00 -5.65 20.54
N GLU A 450 45.32 -5.86 19.42
CA GLU A 450 44.56 -7.09 19.13
C GLU A 450 45.41 -8.36 19.20
N MET A 451 46.69 -8.29 18.84
CA MET A 451 47.60 -9.44 18.88
C MET A 451 47.97 -9.81 20.32
N TRP A 452 48.26 -8.81 21.15
CA TRP A 452 48.44 -8.98 22.60
C TRP A 452 47.17 -9.53 23.27
N LEU A 453 46.00 -9.07 22.85
CA LEU A 453 44.71 -9.51 23.37
C LEU A 453 44.35 -10.94 22.95
N ALA A 454 44.62 -11.33 21.70
CA ALA A 454 44.42 -12.71 21.23
C ALA A 454 45.32 -13.69 22.00
N LEU A 455 46.59 -13.33 22.19
CA LEU A 455 47.55 -14.15 22.93
C LEU A 455 47.16 -14.28 24.42
N ALA A 456 46.78 -13.18 25.08
CA ALA A 456 46.32 -13.20 26.46
C ALA A 456 45.00 -13.97 26.70
N ARG A 457 44.27 -14.35 25.63
CA ARG A 457 43.09 -15.23 25.70
C ARG A 457 43.41 -16.72 25.49
N LEU A 458 44.58 -17.04 24.92
CA LEU A 458 45.03 -18.42 24.64
C LEU A 458 46.11 -18.91 25.64
N GLU A 459 46.71 -18.01 26.42
CA GLU A 459 47.70 -18.35 27.44
C GLU A 459 47.09 -18.69 28.81
N THR A 460 47.91 -19.31 29.68
CA THR A 460 47.55 -19.51 31.08
C THR A 460 47.48 -18.17 31.82
N TYR A 461 46.66 -18.08 32.88
CA TYR A 461 46.45 -16.84 33.66
C TYR A 461 47.75 -16.12 34.08
N GLU A 462 48.79 -16.86 34.48
CA GLU A 462 50.06 -16.27 34.91
C GLU A 462 50.91 -15.74 33.76
N GLU A 463 50.79 -16.33 32.58
CA GLU A 463 51.48 -15.92 31.35
C GLU A 463 50.73 -14.75 30.70
N ALA A 464 49.41 -14.89 30.53
CA ALA A 464 48.51 -13.84 30.09
C ALA A 464 48.66 -12.55 30.93
N ARG A 465 48.85 -12.65 32.26
CA ARG A 465 49.11 -11.49 33.12
C ARG A 465 50.50 -10.87 32.91
N LYS A 466 51.55 -11.65 32.61
CA LYS A 466 52.87 -11.13 32.21
C LYS A 466 52.78 -10.43 30.84
N VAL A 467 52.03 -11.02 29.92
CA VAL A 467 51.76 -10.51 28.56
C VAL A 467 50.98 -9.20 28.58
N LEU A 468 49.89 -9.12 29.34
CA LEU A 468 49.11 -7.88 29.47
C LEU A 468 49.91 -6.77 30.16
N ASN A 469 50.95 -7.10 30.95
CA ASN A 469 51.90 -6.12 31.47
C ASN A 469 52.92 -5.68 30.40
N LYS A 470 53.49 -6.59 29.60
CA LYS A 470 54.32 -6.24 28.42
C LYS A 470 53.54 -5.38 27.41
N ALA A 471 52.27 -5.71 27.19
CA ALA A 471 51.38 -4.96 26.31
C ALA A 471 51.14 -3.53 26.81
N ARG A 472 51.00 -3.31 28.13
CA ARG A 472 50.94 -1.97 28.75
C ARG A 472 52.24 -1.19 28.62
N GLU A 473 53.39 -1.87 28.63
CA GLU A 473 54.71 -1.25 28.48
C GLU A 473 54.93 -0.77 27.04
N HIS A 474 54.53 -1.58 26.04
CA HIS A 474 54.60 -1.19 24.62
C HIS A 474 53.46 -0.26 24.16
N ILE A 475 52.27 -0.38 24.76
CA ILE A 475 51.06 0.35 24.38
C ILE A 475 50.35 0.91 25.63
N PRO A 476 50.90 1.97 26.26
CA PRO A 476 50.33 2.55 27.47
C PRO A 476 49.07 3.40 27.21
N THR A 477 48.73 3.66 25.95
CA THR A 477 47.61 4.51 25.50
C THR A 477 46.30 3.76 25.22
N ASP A 478 46.32 2.43 25.15
CA ASP A 478 45.11 1.63 24.87
C ASP A 478 44.33 1.27 26.15
N ARG A 479 43.00 1.33 26.08
CA ARG A 479 42.09 0.86 27.14
C ARG A 479 41.82 -0.64 27.07
N HIS A 480 41.79 -1.25 25.88
CA HIS A 480 41.32 -2.62 25.73
C HIS A 480 42.26 -3.63 26.43
N ILE A 481 43.56 -3.37 26.48
CA ILE A 481 44.53 -4.12 27.31
C ILE A 481 44.14 -4.12 28.81
N TRP A 482 43.72 -2.97 29.35
CA TRP A 482 43.27 -2.88 30.74
C TRP A 482 41.94 -3.60 30.98
N LEU A 483 41.02 -3.51 30.02
CA LEU A 483 39.70 -4.13 30.14
C LEU A 483 39.75 -5.65 30.00
N ASN A 484 40.56 -6.20 29.09
CA ASN A 484 40.77 -7.65 29.02
C ASN A 484 41.51 -8.18 30.26
N ALA A 485 42.42 -7.40 30.87
CA ALA A 485 42.98 -7.74 32.18
C ALA A 485 41.93 -7.75 33.30
N ALA A 486 40.95 -6.84 33.26
CA ALA A 486 39.83 -6.85 34.21
C ALA A 486 38.93 -8.07 33.99
N ARG A 487 38.60 -8.42 32.73
CA ARG A 487 37.83 -9.63 32.38
C ARG A 487 38.56 -10.91 32.84
N LEU A 488 39.89 -10.95 32.72
CA LEU A 488 40.72 -12.07 33.19
C LEU A 488 40.66 -12.28 34.72
N GLU A 489 40.67 -11.21 35.53
CA GLU A 489 40.50 -11.35 36.99
C GLU A 489 39.03 -11.66 37.39
N GLU A 490 38.05 -11.29 36.56
CA GLU A 490 36.64 -11.65 36.74
C GLU A 490 36.39 -13.15 36.55
N THR A 491 37.02 -13.83 35.59
CA THR A 491 36.87 -15.31 35.43
C THR A 491 37.34 -16.10 36.66
N ARG A 492 38.19 -15.48 37.49
CA ARG A 492 38.66 -16.00 38.79
C ARG A 492 37.83 -15.50 39.99
N GLY A 493 36.84 -14.64 39.76
CA GLY A 493 35.92 -14.10 40.78
C GLY A 493 36.48 -12.98 41.65
N GLN A 494 37.62 -12.35 41.31
CA GLN A 494 38.25 -11.33 42.16
C GLN A 494 37.62 -9.93 42.01
N LYS A 495 36.39 -9.78 42.49
CA LYS A 495 35.57 -8.53 42.43
C LYS A 495 36.37 -7.27 42.76
N ASP A 496 36.98 -7.22 43.94
CA ASP A 496 37.72 -6.05 44.42
C ASP A 496 38.93 -5.69 43.53
N MET A 497 39.48 -6.66 42.80
CA MET A 497 40.61 -6.44 41.89
C MET A 497 40.14 -5.82 40.57
N VAL A 498 38.94 -6.19 40.08
CA VAL A 498 38.33 -5.64 38.87
C VAL A 498 38.11 -4.13 38.99
N ASP A 499 37.41 -3.67 40.04
CA ASP A 499 37.20 -2.23 40.31
C ASP A 499 38.55 -1.47 40.39
N ARG A 500 39.55 -2.05 41.07
CA ARG A 500 40.90 -1.45 41.20
C ARG A 500 41.69 -1.44 39.88
N ILE A 501 41.46 -2.37 38.96
CA ILE A 501 42.08 -2.37 37.63
C ILE A 501 41.45 -1.28 36.74
N VAL A 502 40.12 -1.13 36.76
CA VAL A 502 39.42 -0.11 35.98
C VAL A 502 39.79 1.31 36.46
N ALA A 503 39.80 1.55 37.78
CA ALA A 503 40.23 2.84 38.34
C ALA A 503 41.70 3.18 38.00
N LYS A 504 42.59 2.17 37.99
CA LYS A 504 43.99 2.34 37.54
C LYS A 504 44.11 2.60 36.05
N ALA A 505 43.28 1.96 35.22
CA ALA A 505 43.24 2.20 33.78
C ALA A 505 42.89 3.67 33.47
N ILE A 506 41.80 4.17 34.07
CA ILE A 506 41.36 5.57 33.95
C ILE A 506 42.46 6.53 34.44
N SER A 507 43.13 6.20 35.55
CA SER A 507 44.24 7.01 36.08
C SER A 507 45.46 7.02 35.15
N SER A 508 45.83 5.87 34.58
CA SER A 508 46.96 5.73 33.65
C SER A 508 46.69 6.43 32.33
N LEU A 509 45.47 6.33 31.80
CA LEU A 509 45.10 6.95 30.52
C LEU A 509 45.04 8.48 30.65
N LYS A 510 44.57 9.01 31.78
CA LYS A 510 44.68 10.44 32.11
C LYS A 510 46.14 10.90 32.22
N ALA A 511 47.02 10.11 32.86
CA ALA A 511 48.45 10.42 32.94
C ALA A 511 49.12 10.43 31.55
N ASN A 512 48.67 9.56 30.64
CA ASN A 512 49.11 9.47 29.25
C ASN A 512 48.35 10.44 28.30
N GLN A 513 47.60 11.41 28.84
CA GLN A 513 46.86 12.45 28.12
C GLN A 513 45.84 11.92 27.09
N VAL A 514 45.31 10.71 27.29
CA VAL A 514 44.26 10.13 26.44
C VAL A 514 42.88 10.55 26.96
N GLU A 515 42.08 11.20 26.10
CA GLU A 515 40.71 11.62 26.43
C GLU A 515 39.77 10.42 26.64
N ILE A 516 38.90 10.55 27.65
CA ILE A 516 37.96 9.49 28.06
C ILE A 516 36.64 9.70 27.33
N ASN A 517 36.59 9.23 26.09
CA ASN A 517 35.36 9.19 25.29
C ASN A 517 34.32 8.26 25.94
N ARG A 518 33.29 8.83 26.59
CA ARG A 518 32.20 8.11 27.28
C ARG A 518 31.71 6.92 26.43
N ASP A 519 31.22 7.20 25.23
CA ASP A 519 30.61 6.25 24.29
C ASP A 519 31.49 5.02 23.99
N GLN A 520 32.81 5.19 23.97
CA GLN A 520 33.74 4.10 23.68
C GLN A 520 33.83 3.15 24.87
N TRP A 521 33.90 3.67 26.10
CA TRP A 521 33.84 2.87 27.32
C TRP A 521 32.46 2.24 27.56
N MET A 522 31.36 2.89 27.15
CA MET A 522 30.02 2.31 27.20
C MET A 522 29.89 1.11 26.24
N LYS A 523 30.48 1.21 25.03
CA LYS A 523 30.59 0.08 24.08
C LYS A 523 31.46 -1.05 24.65
N ASP A 524 32.61 -0.74 25.24
CA ASP A 524 33.46 -1.73 25.90
C ASP A 524 32.76 -2.48 27.07
N ALA A 525 31.79 -1.85 27.73
CA ALA A 525 30.95 -2.48 28.75
C ALA A 525 29.89 -3.41 28.13
N ILE A 526 29.28 -3.03 27.00
CA ILE A 526 28.39 -3.92 26.21
C ILE A 526 29.18 -5.16 25.74
N ASP A 527 30.39 -4.95 25.20
CA ASP A 527 31.30 -6.01 24.76
C ASP A 527 31.79 -6.89 25.93
N ALA A 528 31.69 -6.42 27.17
CA ALA A 528 31.98 -7.20 28.38
C ALA A 528 30.76 -8.02 28.82
N GLU A 529 29.55 -7.49 28.68
CA GLU A 529 28.31 -8.23 28.97
C GLU A 529 28.10 -9.36 27.95
N GLN A 530 28.34 -9.09 26.66
CA GLN A 530 28.34 -10.12 25.61
C GLN A 530 29.41 -11.20 25.86
N ALA A 531 30.51 -10.85 26.54
CA ALA A 531 31.55 -11.79 26.98
C ALA A 531 31.21 -12.49 28.33
N ASN A 532 29.98 -12.35 28.84
CA ASN A 532 29.52 -12.88 30.14
C ASN A 532 30.36 -12.42 31.34
N CYS A 533 30.86 -11.18 31.31
CA CYS A 533 31.69 -10.56 32.35
C CYS A 533 30.97 -9.38 33.05
N PRO A 534 29.81 -9.58 33.71
CA PRO A 534 28.95 -8.50 34.21
C PRO A 534 29.58 -7.65 35.34
N LEU A 535 30.57 -8.15 36.07
CA LEU A 535 31.23 -7.39 37.15
C LEU A 535 32.20 -6.36 36.56
N THR A 536 32.88 -6.67 35.45
CA THR A 536 33.64 -5.67 34.69
C THR A 536 32.73 -4.61 34.08
N CYS A 537 31.54 -4.96 33.58
CA CYS A 537 30.54 -3.99 33.12
C CYS A 537 30.19 -2.99 34.24
N GLN A 538 29.81 -3.52 35.42
CA GLN A 538 29.47 -2.73 36.59
C GLN A 538 30.64 -1.82 37.03
N ALA A 539 31.88 -2.33 37.02
CA ALA A 539 33.06 -1.56 37.37
C ALA A 539 33.40 -0.47 36.34
N ILE A 540 33.30 -0.74 35.03
CA ILE A 540 33.46 0.26 33.97
C ILE A 540 32.44 1.38 34.17
N ILE A 541 31.16 1.01 34.23
CA ILE A 541 30.05 1.96 34.26
C ILE A 541 30.08 2.81 35.53
N ARG A 542 30.38 2.21 36.70
CA ARG A 542 30.57 2.94 37.97
C ARG A 542 31.64 4.03 37.90
N ASN A 543 32.74 3.79 37.19
CA ASN A 543 33.84 4.75 37.10
C ASN A 543 33.69 5.74 35.93
N VAL A 544 32.85 5.45 34.93
CA VAL A 544 32.69 6.25 33.69
C VAL A 544 31.44 7.13 33.70
N ILE A 545 30.32 6.72 34.33
CA ILE A 545 29.05 7.47 34.28
C ILE A 545 29.15 8.92 34.75
N GLY A 546 29.96 9.17 35.79
CA GLY A 546 30.18 10.52 36.33
C GLY A 546 31.23 11.37 35.60
N ILE A 547 31.87 10.84 34.54
CA ILE A 547 32.87 11.58 33.77
C ILE A 547 32.19 12.30 32.60
N GLY A 548 32.40 13.62 32.52
CA GLY A 548 31.98 14.45 31.37
C GLY A 548 30.50 14.84 31.34
N VAL A 549 29.81 14.84 32.49
CA VAL A 549 28.38 15.20 32.58
C VAL A 549 28.16 16.20 33.70
N GLU A 550 27.50 17.32 33.39
CA GLU A 550 27.14 18.37 34.36
C GLU A 550 25.97 17.95 35.26
N ASP A 551 25.96 18.44 36.50
CA ASP A 551 25.06 17.95 37.57
C ASP A 551 23.56 18.08 37.25
N GLU A 552 23.17 19.03 36.39
CA GLU A 552 21.79 19.22 35.97
C GLU A 552 21.35 18.17 34.93
N ASP A 553 22.19 17.90 33.93
CA ASP A 553 21.92 16.99 32.81
C ASP A 553 22.19 15.50 33.09
N LYS A 554 22.83 15.17 34.23
CA LYS A 554 22.96 13.78 34.74
C LYS A 554 21.65 12.99 34.67
N LYS A 555 20.50 13.64 34.92
CA LYS A 555 19.20 12.95 34.90
C LYS A 555 18.70 12.60 33.49
N ALA A 556 19.05 13.36 32.47
CA ALA A 556 18.64 13.09 31.09
C ALA A 556 19.59 12.05 30.47
N THR A 557 20.89 12.34 30.50
CA THR A 557 21.95 11.50 29.94
C THR A 557 21.92 10.06 30.46
N TRP A 558 21.73 9.84 31.78
CA TRP A 558 21.73 8.48 32.33
C TRP A 558 20.46 7.68 32.00
N LEU A 559 19.34 8.34 31.71
CA LEU A 559 18.14 7.66 31.21
C LEU A 559 18.30 7.30 29.73
N GLU A 560 18.88 8.20 28.93
CA GLU A 560 19.21 7.92 27.52
C GLU A 560 20.27 6.82 27.39
N ASP A 561 21.32 6.82 28.23
CA ASP A 561 22.29 5.73 28.33
C ASP A 561 21.60 4.40 28.68
N ALA A 562 20.72 4.37 29.68
CA ALA A 562 20.01 3.16 30.09
C ALA A 562 19.10 2.61 28.97
N GLU A 563 18.34 3.48 28.29
CA GLU A 563 17.56 3.09 27.11
C GLU A 563 18.47 2.62 25.96
N SER A 564 19.65 3.21 25.78
CA SER A 564 20.63 2.83 24.76
C SER A 564 21.19 1.44 25.02
N PHE A 565 21.46 1.09 26.29
CA PHE A 565 21.83 -0.26 26.69
C PHE A 565 20.68 -1.27 26.50
N GLU A 566 19.44 -0.90 26.82
CA GLU A 566 18.26 -1.76 26.59
C GLU A 566 18.06 -2.06 25.10
N LYS A 567 18.15 -1.02 24.25
CA LYS A 567 18.11 -1.14 22.77
C LYS A 567 19.24 -2.02 22.21
N GLN A 568 20.33 -2.21 22.98
CA GLN A 568 21.49 -3.04 22.66
C GLN A 568 21.55 -4.37 23.45
N GLN A 569 20.49 -4.71 24.21
CA GLN A 569 20.36 -5.94 25.01
C GLN A 569 21.42 -6.11 26.13
N ALA A 570 22.01 -5.01 26.61
CA ALA A 570 22.98 -5.00 27.71
C ALA A 570 22.29 -4.71 29.04
N TYR A 571 21.60 -5.73 29.57
CA TYR A 571 20.74 -5.62 30.74
C TYR A 571 21.51 -5.39 32.04
N THR A 572 22.68 -6.03 32.23
CA THR A 572 23.50 -5.79 33.44
C THR A 572 24.15 -4.41 33.43
N CYS A 573 24.51 -3.90 32.24
CA CYS A 573 24.91 -2.51 32.05
C CYS A 573 23.79 -1.57 32.50
N ALA A 574 22.58 -1.70 31.95
CA ALA A 574 21.42 -0.89 32.33
C ALA A 574 21.10 -0.97 33.84
N ARG A 575 21.13 -2.16 34.46
CA ARG A 575 20.98 -2.31 35.92
C ARG A 575 22.01 -1.51 36.71
N SER A 576 23.26 -1.50 36.25
CA SER A 576 24.33 -0.74 36.92
C SER A 576 24.14 0.77 36.78
N VAL A 577 23.68 1.25 35.61
CA VAL A 577 23.29 2.65 35.38
C VAL A 577 22.19 3.06 36.36
N PHE A 578 21.10 2.28 36.43
CA PHE A 578 19.99 2.55 37.35
C PHE A 578 20.43 2.50 38.81
N ALA A 579 21.24 1.51 39.22
CA ALA A 579 21.73 1.42 40.60
C ALA A 579 22.54 2.66 41.01
N ILE A 580 23.39 3.20 40.13
CA ILE A 580 24.14 4.44 40.36
C ILE A 580 23.18 5.64 40.41
N ALA A 581 22.28 5.75 39.43
CA ALA A 581 21.31 6.84 39.34
C ALA A 581 20.38 6.94 40.56
N LEU A 582 20.02 5.80 41.16
CA LEU A 582 19.19 5.71 42.36
C LEU A 582 19.97 6.06 43.65
N ILE A 583 21.28 5.81 43.70
CA ILE A 583 22.15 6.23 44.82
C ILE A 583 22.36 7.75 44.80
N GLU A 584 22.64 8.34 43.62
CA GLU A 584 22.95 9.78 43.52
C GLU A 584 21.69 10.68 43.48
N MET A 585 20.55 10.17 43.00
CA MET A 585 19.28 10.93 42.95
C MET A 585 18.08 10.22 43.62
N PRO A 586 18.13 9.85 44.93
CA PRO A 586 17.14 8.98 45.56
C PRO A 586 15.68 9.49 45.52
N ARG A 587 15.47 10.81 45.49
CA ARG A 587 14.13 11.43 45.54
C ARG A 587 13.43 11.57 44.17
N LYS A 588 14.10 11.33 43.04
CA LYS A 588 13.53 11.63 41.71
C LYS A 588 12.66 10.46 41.19
N LYS A 589 11.34 10.50 41.41
CA LYS A 589 10.35 9.48 40.99
C LYS A 589 10.48 8.97 39.54
N SER A 590 10.97 9.82 38.63
CA SER A 590 11.20 9.49 37.22
C SER A 590 12.24 8.39 37.00
N ILE A 591 13.27 8.30 37.85
CA ILE A 591 14.34 7.30 37.73
C ILE A 591 13.86 5.96 38.29
N TRP A 592 13.18 6.00 39.44
CA TRP A 592 12.48 4.84 40.01
C TRP A 592 11.47 4.24 39.03
N ASN A 593 10.61 5.05 38.40
CA ASN A 593 9.68 4.57 37.36
C ASN A 593 10.43 3.82 36.23
N ALA A 594 11.50 4.41 35.67
CA ALA A 594 12.26 3.82 34.57
C ALA A 594 12.94 2.50 34.98
N ALA A 595 13.60 2.46 36.15
CA ALA A 595 14.22 1.25 36.68
C ALA A 595 13.18 0.15 36.97
N ILE A 596 12.01 0.51 37.47
CA ILE A 596 10.91 -0.41 37.77
C ILE A 596 10.25 -0.92 36.48
N GLN A 597 10.14 -0.11 35.42
CA GLN A 597 9.70 -0.56 34.10
C GLN A 597 10.72 -1.52 33.48
N PHE A 598 12.00 -1.16 33.49
CA PHE A 598 13.09 -2.01 33.03
C PHE A 598 13.10 -3.39 33.73
N GLU A 599 12.94 -3.44 35.06
CA GLU A 599 12.88 -4.73 35.78
C GLU A 599 11.52 -5.44 35.68
N LYS A 600 10.45 -4.77 35.25
CA LYS A 600 9.20 -5.45 34.87
C LYS A 600 9.40 -6.24 33.56
N ASP A 601 10.14 -5.66 32.62
CA ASP A 601 10.22 -6.15 31.25
C ASP A 601 11.44 -7.08 31.04
N HIS A 602 12.54 -6.91 31.80
CA HIS A 602 13.78 -7.73 31.69
C HIS A 602 14.27 -8.32 33.03
N GLY A 603 13.56 -8.10 34.15
CA GLY A 603 13.99 -8.47 35.50
C GLY A 603 13.52 -9.84 35.98
N THR A 604 14.22 -10.41 36.97
CA THR A 604 13.62 -11.48 37.76
C THR A 604 12.58 -10.90 38.72
N ILE A 605 11.54 -11.69 39.00
CA ILE A 605 10.46 -11.33 39.94
C ILE A 605 11.00 -10.89 41.32
N LYS A 606 12.17 -11.40 41.72
CA LYS A 606 12.83 -11.04 42.99
C LYS A 606 13.52 -9.68 42.93
N GLU A 607 14.33 -9.41 41.90
CA GLU A 607 14.99 -8.11 41.72
C GLU A 607 13.95 -6.99 41.59
N HIS A 608 12.84 -7.29 40.92
CA HIS A 608 11.69 -6.39 40.82
C HIS A 608 10.99 -6.15 42.18
N GLU A 609 10.78 -7.18 43.01
CA GLU A 609 10.26 -7.04 44.38
C GLU A 609 11.24 -6.24 45.27
N ASP A 610 12.54 -6.52 45.20
CA ASP A 610 13.61 -5.83 45.93
C ASP A 610 13.71 -4.34 45.57
N ILE A 611 13.58 -3.99 44.28
CA ILE A 611 13.66 -2.60 43.81
C ILE A 611 12.38 -1.83 44.14
N LEU A 612 11.20 -2.47 44.07
CA LEU A 612 9.94 -1.87 44.55
C LEU A 612 9.94 -1.66 46.07
N GLN A 613 10.51 -2.59 46.85
CA GLN A 613 10.67 -2.39 48.30
C GLN A 613 11.61 -1.20 48.59
N LYS A 614 12.78 -1.14 47.94
CA LYS A 614 13.70 0.02 48.08
C LYS A 614 13.02 1.34 47.65
N ALA A 615 12.19 1.31 46.61
CA ALA A 615 11.42 2.48 46.18
C ALA A 615 10.41 2.95 47.24
N THR A 616 9.70 2.03 47.90
CA THR A 616 8.70 2.34 48.94
C THR A 616 9.34 2.76 50.28
N GLU A 617 10.55 2.29 50.58
CA GLU A 617 11.35 2.74 51.72
C GLU A 617 11.95 4.15 51.49
N ILE A 618 12.48 4.43 50.29
CA ILE A 618 13.22 5.66 49.99
C ILE A 618 12.31 6.80 49.50
N VAL A 619 11.22 6.49 48.80
CA VAL A 619 10.22 7.45 48.31
C VAL A 619 8.80 7.04 48.73
N PRO A 620 8.45 7.13 50.03
CA PRO A 620 7.12 6.73 50.51
C PRO A 620 5.97 7.49 49.84
N GLU A 621 6.20 8.77 49.46
CA GLU A 621 5.22 9.72 48.90
C GLU A 621 4.57 9.29 47.57
N VAL A 622 5.09 8.27 46.87
CA VAL A 622 4.57 7.85 45.56
C VAL A 622 3.67 6.62 45.72
N GLU A 623 2.34 6.85 45.71
CA GLU A 623 1.30 5.80 45.75
C GLU A 623 1.55 4.69 44.73
N VAL A 624 2.03 5.04 43.53
CA VAL A 624 2.19 4.13 42.38
C VAL A 624 3.12 2.95 42.70
N PHE A 625 4.17 3.15 43.49
CA PHE A 625 5.09 2.06 43.87
C PHE A 625 4.41 1.06 44.81
N TRP A 626 3.64 1.54 45.77
CA TRP A 626 2.84 0.69 46.67
C TRP A 626 1.78 -0.12 45.90
N LEU A 627 1.08 0.51 44.95
CA LEU A 627 0.11 -0.16 44.08
C LEU A 627 0.76 -1.23 43.19
N MET A 628 1.96 -0.96 42.67
CA MET A 628 2.69 -1.87 41.81
C MET A 628 3.29 -3.06 42.58
N LEU A 629 3.83 -2.82 43.79
CA LEU A 629 4.29 -3.86 44.71
C LEU A 629 3.13 -4.76 45.16
N ALA A 630 1.97 -4.18 45.50
CA ALA A 630 0.77 -4.94 45.84
C ALA A 630 0.27 -5.80 44.66
N LYS A 631 0.27 -5.26 43.43
CA LYS A 631 -0.05 -6.04 42.22
C LYS A 631 0.95 -7.18 42.00
N LEU A 632 2.24 -6.93 42.14
CA LEU A 632 3.28 -7.96 42.00
C LEU A 632 3.08 -9.11 43.00
N ARG A 633 2.89 -8.78 44.28
CA ARG A 633 2.64 -9.77 45.34
C ARG A 633 1.36 -10.57 45.11
N PHE A 634 0.30 -9.91 44.63
CA PHE A 634 -0.94 -10.56 44.24
C PHE A 634 -0.79 -11.52 43.04
N VAL A 635 -0.09 -11.10 41.97
CA VAL A 635 0.23 -11.97 40.81
C VAL A 635 1.09 -13.16 41.22
N ASN A 636 2.01 -12.97 42.17
CA ASN A 636 2.79 -14.02 42.81
C ASN A 636 1.97 -14.90 43.79
N LYS A 637 0.65 -14.73 43.85
CA LYS A 637 -0.32 -15.42 44.73
C LYS A 637 -0.11 -15.22 46.24
N ARG A 638 0.74 -14.26 46.65
CA ARG A 638 0.96 -13.91 48.06
C ARG A 638 -0.04 -12.84 48.51
N VAL A 639 -1.31 -13.24 48.63
CA VAL A 639 -2.42 -12.32 48.95
C VAL A 639 -2.23 -11.64 50.32
N GLU A 640 -1.70 -12.35 51.32
CA GLU A 640 -1.43 -11.79 52.65
C GLU A 640 -0.29 -10.75 52.62
N ASP A 641 0.78 -11.01 51.87
CA ASP A 641 1.88 -10.06 51.68
C ASP A 641 1.43 -8.80 50.94
N ALA A 642 0.51 -8.93 49.98
CA ALA A 642 -0.11 -7.80 49.28
C ALA A 642 -1.00 -6.97 50.23
N ARG A 643 -1.83 -7.64 51.05
CA ARG A 643 -2.61 -7.00 52.12
C ARG A 643 -1.71 -6.25 53.11
N ASN A 644 -0.56 -6.82 53.47
CA ASN A 644 0.39 -6.16 54.37
C ASN A 644 0.99 -4.90 53.72
N THR A 645 1.48 -4.96 52.48
CA THR A 645 1.97 -3.74 51.78
C THR A 645 0.91 -2.65 51.63
N LEU A 646 -0.37 -3.01 51.58
CA LEU A 646 -1.47 -2.03 51.56
C LEU A 646 -1.77 -1.43 52.94
N LYS A 647 -1.58 -2.19 54.03
CA LYS A 647 -1.60 -1.63 55.41
C LYS A 647 -0.46 -0.64 55.59
N ASP A 648 0.75 -1.05 55.20
CA ASP A 648 1.96 -0.22 55.27
C ASP A 648 1.76 1.07 54.47
N ALA A 649 1.18 0.97 53.26
CA ALA A 649 0.80 2.14 52.45
C ALA A 649 -0.23 3.04 53.15
N PHE A 650 -1.27 2.48 53.79
CA PHE A 650 -2.24 3.28 54.57
C PHE A 650 -1.61 3.98 55.77
N GLU A 651 -0.57 3.41 56.39
CA GLU A 651 0.18 4.05 57.48
C GLU A 651 1.08 5.20 56.99
N LYS A 652 1.62 5.12 55.76
CA LYS A 652 2.49 6.18 55.20
C LYS A 652 1.73 7.31 54.50
N HIS A 653 0.69 7.00 53.72
CA HIS A 653 -0.10 8.00 52.97
C HIS A 653 -1.24 8.62 53.79
N GLY A 654 -1.58 8.00 54.91
CA GLY A 654 -2.86 8.25 55.58
C GLY A 654 -4.05 7.76 54.75
N HIS A 655 -5.23 7.75 55.36
CA HIS A 655 -6.41 7.11 54.77
C HIS A 655 -7.11 7.91 53.64
N GLN A 656 -6.50 8.98 53.12
CA GLN A 656 -7.13 9.86 52.14
C GLN A 656 -6.98 9.36 50.68
N SER A 657 -6.00 8.50 50.41
CA SER A 657 -5.70 8.00 49.06
C SER A 657 -6.83 7.14 48.47
N GLU A 658 -7.53 7.66 47.46
CA GLU A 658 -8.52 6.90 46.68
C GLU A 658 -7.90 5.64 46.06
N THR A 659 -6.71 5.79 45.46
CA THR A 659 -6.12 4.75 44.60
C THR A 659 -5.81 3.48 45.38
N ILE A 660 -5.28 3.63 46.60
CA ILE A 660 -4.94 2.56 47.53
C ILE A 660 -6.21 1.87 48.05
N TRP A 661 -7.25 2.61 48.44
CA TRP A 661 -8.55 2.02 48.81
C TRP A 661 -9.14 1.18 47.66
N LEU A 662 -9.10 1.69 46.43
CA LEU A 662 -9.67 1.00 45.29
C LEU A 662 -8.87 -0.24 44.88
N ALA A 663 -7.55 -0.22 45.02
CA ALA A 663 -6.70 -1.40 44.81
C ALA A 663 -6.91 -2.45 45.91
N ALA A 664 -7.02 -2.03 47.18
CA ALA A 664 -7.35 -2.92 48.29
C ALA A 664 -8.71 -3.60 48.07
N THR A 665 -9.75 -2.84 47.73
CA THR A 665 -11.05 -3.45 47.39
C THR A 665 -10.96 -4.41 46.20
N LYS A 666 -10.15 -4.09 45.17
CA LYS A 666 -9.98 -5.00 44.01
C LYS A 666 -9.34 -6.33 44.44
N ILE A 667 -8.29 -6.29 45.26
CA ILE A 667 -7.60 -7.51 45.73
C ILE A 667 -8.51 -8.36 46.63
N GLU A 668 -9.32 -7.76 47.52
CA GLU A 668 -10.29 -8.52 48.31
C GLU A 668 -11.36 -9.18 47.41
N ILE A 669 -11.86 -8.45 46.40
CA ILE A 669 -12.84 -8.95 45.41
C ILE A 669 -12.25 -10.10 44.58
N GLU A 670 -11.00 -9.99 44.12
CA GLU A 670 -10.31 -11.06 43.39
C GLU A 670 -9.83 -12.22 44.29
N SER A 671 -10.13 -12.15 45.60
CA SER A 671 -9.92 -13.22 46.59
C SER A 671 -11.23 -13.77 47.18
N ASP A 672 -12.36 -13.45 46.55
CA ASP A 672 -13.73 -13.84 46.92
C ASP A 672 -14.19 -13.39 48.33
N GLN A 673 -13.49 -12.45 48.97
CA GLN A 673 -13.83 -11.94 50.31
C GLN A 673 -14.82 -10.77 50.23
N PHE A 674 -16.01 -11.05 49.73
CA PHE A 674 -17.02 -10.03 49.43
C PHE A 674 -17.44 -9.18 50.64
N ASP A 675 -17.52 -9.76 51.84
CA ASP A 675 -17.90 -9.00 53.04
C ASP A 675 -16.74 -8.16 53.64
N THR A 676 -15.48 -8.59 53.45
CA THR A 676 -14.33 -7.71 53.79
C THR A 676 -14.31 -6.53 52.82
N ALA A 677 -14.51 -6.78 51.52
CA ALA A 677 -14.64 -5.75 50.47
C ALA A 677 -15.79 -4.77 50.75
N ARG A 678 -16.98 -5.24 51.15
CA ARG A 678 -18.08 -4.38 51.64
C ARG A 678 -17.63 -3.49 52.78
N SER A 679 -16.98 -4.06 53.79
CA SER A 679 -16.47 -3.28 54.93
C SER A 679 -15.45 -2.23 54.49
N LEU A 680 -14.60 -2.54 53.49
CA LEU A 680 -13.64 -1.61 52.91
C LEU A 680 -14.34 -0.51 52.10
N PHE A 681 -15.39 -0.80 51.32
CA PHE A 681 -16.19 0.23 50.64
C PHE A 681 -16.95 1.14 51.62
N VAL A 682 -17.40 0.65 52.78
CA VAL A 682 -17.94 1.51 53.85
C VAL A 682 -16.84 2.40 54.43
N LYS A 683 -15.68 1.83 54.77
CA LYS A 683 -14.53 2.58 55.32
C LYS A 683 -14.00 3.62 54.32
N ALA A 684 -13.90 3.27 53.05
CA ALA A 684 -13.46 4.15 51.96
C ALA A 684 -14.46 5.30 51.73
N ARG A 685 -15.77 5.03 51.65
CA ARG A 685 -16.78 6.10 51.52
C ARG A 685 -16.73 7.11 52.68
N ASN A 686 -16.36 6.68 53.88
CA ASN A 686 -16.27 7.54 55.07
C ASN A 686 -14.90 8.26 55.22
N LYS A 687 -13.80 7.69 54.72
CA LYS A 687 -12.43 8.24 54.88
C LYS A 687 -11.86 8.90 53.62
N ALA A 688 -12.28 8.46 52.44
CA ALA A 688 -11.85 8.91 51.12
C ALA A 688 -13.11 9.04 50.22
N SER A 689 -13.98 9.97 50.59
CA SER A 689 -15.24 10.23 49.90
C SER A 689 -14.98 10.82 48.49
N SER A 690 -14.99 9.95 47.47
CA SER A 690 -14.83 10.30 46.06
C SER A 690 -15.88 9.59 45.20
N ALA A 691 -16.36 10.26 44.15
CA ALA A 691 -17.36 9.74 43.21
C ALA A 691 -16.95 8.41 42.55
N SER A 692 -15.64 8.18 42.38
CA SER A 692 -15.07 6.93 41.86
C SER A 692 -15.21 5.76 42.84
N VAL A 693 -15.12 6.02 44.15
CA VAL A 693 -15.40 5.02 45.21
C VAL A 693 -16.88 4.65 45.21
N TRP A 694 -17.77 5.64 45.15
CA TRP A 694 -19.22 5.40 45.03
C TRP A 694 -19.57 4.61 43.76
N MET A 695 -18.99 4.99 42.61
CA MET A 695 -19.15 4.27 41.33
C MET A 695 -18.70 2.81 41.43
N LYS A 696 -17.56 2.52 42.08
CA LYS A 696 -17.06 1.14 42.23
C LYS A 696 -17.84 0.34 43.28
N SER A 697 -18.28 0.94 44.38
CA SER A 697 -19.15 0.24 45.35
C SER A 697 -20.52 -0.08 44.75
N ALA A 698 -21.08 0.82 43.94
CA ALA A 698 -22.32 0.57 43.20
C ALA A 698 -22.15 -0.54 42.15
N ARG A 699 -21.05 -0.52 41.38
CA ARG A 699 -20.71 -1.62 40.48
C ARG A 699 -20.55 -2.93 41.23
N PHE A 700 -19.88 -2.95 42.38
CA PHE A 700 -19.70 -4.16 43.18
C PHE A 700 -21.03 -4.80 43.61
N GLU A 701 -21.97 -4.05 44.20
CA GLU A 701 -23.29 -4.63 44.56
C GLU A 701 -24.12 -5.00 43.31
N TRP A 702 -23.96 -4.28 42.20
CA TRP A 702 -24.55 -4.65 40.90
C TRP A 702 -23.98 -5.99 40.39
N CYS A 703 -22.69 -6.24 40.55
CA CYS A 703 -22.03 -7.50 40.22
C CYS A 703 -22.51 -8.68 41.09
N LEU A 704 -22.87 -8.43 42.35
CA LEU A 704 -23.49 -9.42 43.24
C LEU A 704 -25.01 -9.60 42.99
N GLY A 705 -25.59 -8.91 42.01
CA GLY A 705 -27.02 -8.98 41.68
C GLY A 705 -27.93 -8.15 42.60
N ASN A 706 -27.38 -7.41 43.56
CA ASN A 706 -28.12 -6.55 44.50
C ASN A 706 -28.55 -5.22 43.83
N LEU A 707 -29.27 -5.31 42.71
CA LEU A 707 -29.67 -4.19 41.85
C LEU A 707 -30.35 -3.02 42.59
N LYS A 708 -31.11 -3.31 43.66
CA LYS A 708 -31.79 -2.28 44.47
C LYS A 708 -30.79 -1.47 45.30
N GLU A 709 -29.93 -2.15 46.05
CA GLU A 709 -28.89 -1.51 46.87
C GLU A 709 -27.90 -0.77 45.98
N ALA A 710 -27.52 -1.36 44.84
CA ALA A 710 -26.71 -0.70 43.82
C ALA A 710 -27.35 0.60 43.32
N LYS A 711 -28.65 0.60 43.00
CA LYS A 711 -29.38 1.82 42.60
C LYS A 711 -29.36 2.87 43.71
N ASP A 712 -29.68 2.48 44.94
CA ASP A 712 -29.76 3.42 46.07
C ASP A 712 -28.38 4.01 46.42
N LEU A 713 -27.30 3.23 46.28
CA LEU A 713 -25.91 3.70 46.39
C LEU A 713 -25.54 4.69 45.29
N VAL A 714 -26.04 4.53 44.06
CA VAL A 714 -25.81 5.50 42.98
C VAL A 714 -26.62 6.77 43.21
N GLU A 715 -27.88 6.68 43.65
CA GLU A 715 -28.68 7.88 43.98
C GLU A 715 -28.10 8.67 45.17
N GLN A 716 -27.52 7.98 46.17
CA GLN A 716 -26.75 8.61 47.24
C GLN A 716 -25.45 9.24 46.70
N GLY A 717 -24.71 8.52 45.87
CA GLY A 717 -23.49 9.01 45.21
C GLY A 717 -23.74 10.25 44.35
N ILE A 718 -24.86 10.31 43.61
CA ILE A 718 -25.26 11.47 42.82
C ILE A 718 -25.57 12.67 43.71
N LYS A 719 -26.34 12.51 44.79
CA LYS A 719 -26.64 13.59 45.76
C LYS A 719 -25.40 14.22 46.41
N LEU A 720 -24.27 13.51 46.39
CA LEU A 720 -22.97 13.99 46.88
C LEU A 720 -22.04 14.48 45.76
N TYR A 721 -22.17 13.94 44.54
CA TYR A 721 -21.28 14.17 43.39
C TYR A 721 -22.08 14.36 42.10
N ASP A 722 -22.91 15.40 42.09
CA ASP A 722 -23.81 15.77 40.99
C ASP A 722 -23.08 16.05 39.66
N ASP A 723 -21.79 16.39 39.72
CA ASP A 723 -20.95 16.69 38.55
C ASP A 723 -20.27 15.45 37.92
N TYR A 724 -20.42 14.24 38.50
CA TYR A 724 -19.65 13.07 38.05
C TYR A 724 -20.40 12.19 37.03
N PRO A 725 -20.06 12.21 35.73
CA PRO A 725 -20.97 11.72 34.68
C PRO A 725 -21.09 10.19 34.63
N LYS A 726 -20.10 9.46 35.15
CA LYS A 726 -20.10 7.98 35.15
C LYS A 726 -21.05 7.38 36.18
N LEU A 727 -21.49 8.15 37.20
CA LEU A 727 -22.56 7.70 38.10
C LEU A 727 -23.91 7.66 37.37
N TYR A 728 -24.24 8.68 36.58
CA TYR A 728 -25.43 8.68 35.72
C TYR A 728 -25.41 7.56 34.67
N LEU A 729 -24.22 7.24 34.11
CA LEU A 729 -24.05 6.11 33.21
C LEU A 729 -24.39 4.77 33.90
N VAL A 730 -23.83 4.51 35.09
CA VAL A 730 -24.11 3.29 35.86
C VAL A 730 -25.56 3.24 36.32
N LEU A 731 -26.18 4.38 36.69
CA LEU A 731 -27.60 4.44 37.04
C LEU A 731 -28.49 4.01 35.87
N GLY A 732 -28.24 4.55 34.67
CA GLY A 732 -29.00 4.19 33.48
C GLY A 732 -28.85 2.72 33.11
N GLN A 733 -27.62 2.18 33.15
CA GLN A 733 -27.36 0.76 32.87
C GLN A 733 -28.03 -0.20 33.89
N ILE A 734 -28.08 0.17 35.18
CA ILE A 734 -28.84 -0.59 36.20
C ILE A 734 -30.35 -0.52 35.91
N LEU A 735 -30.87 0.65 35.52
CA LEU A 735 -32.29 0.83 35.21
C LEU A 735 -32.72 0.13 33.91
N GLU A 736 -31.83 0.04 32.92
CA GLU A 736 -31.99 -0.80 31.72
C GLU A 736 -32.10 -2.28 32.08
N GLN A 737 -31.26 -2.80 32.99
CA GLN A 737 -31.39 -4.18 33.48
C GLN A 737 -32.67 -4.40 34.31
N MET A 738 -33.12 -3.39 35.06
CA MET A 738 -34.46 -3.38 35.68
C MET A 738 -35.60 -3.21 34.66
N LYS A 739 -35.31 -3.09 33.36
CA LYS A 739 -36.26 -2.86 32.25
C LYS A 739 -37.08 -1.56 32.39
N ASN A 740 -36.65 -0.62 33.22
CA ASN A 740 -37.35 0.65 33.45
C ASN A 740 -36.80 1.76 32.53
N VAL A 741 -37.25 1.72 31.27
CA VAL A 741 -36.80 2.63 30.20
C VAL A 741 -37.05 4.11 30.52
N ASP A 742 -38.18 4.43 31.16
CA ASP A 742 -38.53 5.83 31.48
C ASP A 742 -37.67 6.38 32.64
N ALA A 743 -37.35 5.54 33.64
CA ALA A 743 -36.38 5.91 34.66
C ALA A 743 -34.96 6.04 34.07
N ALA A 744 -34.55 5.14 33.17
CA ALA A 744 -33.26 5.25 32.49
C ALA A 744 -33.15 6.55 31.65
N ARG A 745 -34.22 6.90 30.92
CA ARG A 745 -34.32 8.17 30.17
C ARG A 745 -34.19 9.39 31.08
N THR A 746 -34.86 9.40 32.23
CA THR A 746 -34.75 10.51 33.20
C THR A 746 -33.37 10.56 33.86
N ALA A 747 -32.75 9.42 34.15
CA ALA A 747 -31.36 9.34 34.63
C ALA A 747 -30.38 9.96 33.61
N TYR A 748 -30.36 9.47 32.37
CA TYR A 748 -29.46 10.00 31.33
C TYR A 748 -29.73 11.47 31.01
N THR A 749 -30.99 11.88 30.87
CA THR A 749 -31.30 13.30 30.58
C THR A 749 -31.00 14.23 31.77
N SER A 750 -31.05 13.74 33.02
CA SER A 750 -30.58 14.51 34.18
C SER A 750 -29.06 14.70 34.18
N GLY A 751 -28.31 13.64 33.88
CA GLY A 751 -26.85 13.70 33.73
C GLY A 751 -26.41 14.59 32.56
N ILE A 752 -27.12 14.55 31.42
CA ILE A 752 -26.85 15.41 30.26
C ILE A 752 -27.09 16.90 30.57
N ARG A 753 -28.07 17.23 31.42
CA ARG A 753 -28.34 18.62 31.84
C ARG A 753 -27.22 19.19 32.72
N LYS A 754 -26.62 18.38 33.60
CA LYS A 754 -25.52 18.81 34.48
C LYS A 754 -24.16 18.72 33.80
N CYS A 755 -23.95 17.68 33.01
CA CYS A 755 -22.67 17.34 32.39
C CYS A 755 -22.79 17.18 30.86
N PRO A 756 -23.03 18.26 30.08
CA PRO A 756 -23.31 18.16 28.64
C PRO A 756 -22.15 17.57 27.81
N GLY A 757 -20.91 17.62 28.32
CA GLY A 757 -19.69 17.31 27.57
C GLY A 757 -19.26 15.84 27.48
N VAL A 758 -19.98 14.89 28.11
CA VAL A 758 -19.55 13.47 28.12
C VAL A 758 -20.28 12.64 27.07
N VAL A 759 -19.55 12.32 25.99
CA VAL A 759 -20.05 11.57 24.83
C VAL A 759 -20.65 10.20 25.16
N PRO A 760 -20.04 9.32 25.99
CA PRO A 760 -20.65 8.04 26.38
C PRO A 760 -22.07 8.12 26.96
N LEU A 761 -22.42 9.25 27.60
CA LEU A 761 -23.75 9.46 28.16
C LEU A 761 -24.80 9.75 27.07
N TRP A 762 -24.43 10.56 26.06
CA TRP A 762 -25.24 10.76 24.86
C TRP A 762 -25.38 9.47 24.05
N VAL A 763 -24.30 8.72 23.84
CA VAL A 763 -24.32 7.43 23.13
C VAL A 763 -25.24 6.42 23.84
N SER A 764 -25.23 6.38 25.17
CA SER A 764 -26.12 5.49 25.94
C SER A 764 -27.58 5.92 25.86
N LEU A 765 -27.89 7.23 25.92
CA LEU A 765 -29.24 7.72 25.67
C LEU A 765 -29.73 7.37 24.25
N VAL A 766 -28.90 7.55 23.22
CA VAL A 766 -29.25 7.23 21.84
C VAL A 766 -29.52 5.74 21.65
N ARG A 767 -28.70 4.87 22.26
CA ARG A 767 -28.91 3.42 22.27
C ARG A 767 -30.16 3.02 23.08
N LEU A 768 -30.51 3.73 24.15
CA LEU A 768 -31.77 3.55 24.88
C LEU A 768 -32.99 3.90 24.01
N GLU A 769 -32.99 5.05 23.34
CA GLU A 769 -34.09 5.43 22.45
C GLU A 769 -34.20 4.51 21.21
N GLU A 770 -33.07 4.01 20.70
CA GLU A 770 -33.02 2.99 19.64
C GLU A 770 -33.65 1.66 20.11
N ASN A 771 -33.26 1.16 21.29
CA ASN A 771 -33.88 -0.01 21.92
C ASN A 771 -35.38 0.19 22.24
N ALA A 772 -35.81 1.44 22.48
CA ALA A 772 -37.22 1.82 22.66
C ALA A 772 -37.96 2.08 21.32
N GLY A 773 -37.32 1.86 20.17
CA GLY A 773 -37.89 2.07 18.83
C GLY A 773 -38.12 3.54 18.45
N GLN A 774 -37.62 4.49 19.24
CA GLN A 774 -37.87 5.93 19.09
C GLN A 774 -36.85 6.60 18.15
N ILE A 775 -36.67 6.04 16.94
CA ILE A 775 -35.67 6.43 15.93
C ILE A 775 -35.60 7.97 15.70
N VAL A 776 -36.75 8.65 15.65
CA VAL A 776 -36.81 10.11 15.45
C VAL A 776 -36.24 10.88 16.65
N LYS A 777 -36.48 10.42 17.89
CA LYS A 777 -35.89 11.03 19.09
C LYS A 777 -34.39 10.78 19.13
N ALA A 778 -33.95 9.55 18.86
CA ALA A 778 -32.54 9.20 18.78
C ALA A 778 -31.76 10.08 17.79
N ARG A 779 -32.30 10.35 16.58
CA ARG A 779 -31.73 11.32 15.63
C ARG A 779 -31.67 12.74 16.20
N VAL A 780 -32.76 13.22 16.78
CA VAL A 780 -32.85 14.56 17.37
C VAL A 780 -31.88 14.74 18.55
N ASP A 781 -31.65 13.69 19.35
CA ASP A 781 -30.73 13.71 20.48
C ASP A 781 -29.25 13.56 20.03
N LEU A 782 -28.97 12.85 18.93
CA LEU A 782 -27.67 12.90 18.23
C LEU A 782 -27.34 14.30 17.68
N GLU A 783 -28.31 14.99 17.07
CA GLU A 783 -28.13 16.37 16.59
C GLU A 783 -27.91 17.35 17.75
N LYS A 784 -28.65 17.21 18.87
CA LYS A 784 -28.39 17.97 20.11
C LYS A 784 -26.99 17.68 20.66
N ALA A 785 -26.56 16.42 20.66
CA ALA A 785 -25.22 16.04 21.12
C ALA A 785 -24.14 16.73 20.29
N ARG A 786 -24.24 16.66 18.95
CA ARG A 786 -23.30 17.32 18.02
C ARG A 786 -23.33 18.85 18.08
N LEU A 787 -24.49 19.46 18.35
CA LEU A 787 -24.60 20.92 18.57
C LEU A 787 -23.99 21.36 19.91
N ARG A 788 -23.99 20.49 20.94
CA ARG A 788 -23.39 20.76 22.26
C ARG A 788 -21.91 20.41 22.34
N ILE A 789 -21.48 19.38 21.60
CA ILE A 789 -20.09 18.92 21.48
C ILE A 789 -19.73 18.87 19.98
N PRO A 790 -19.43 20.01 19.34
CA PRO A 790 -19.00 20.04 17.94
C PRO A 790 -17.65 19.32 17.76
N LYS A 791 -17.40 18.81 16.53
CA LYS A 791 -16.13 18.17 16.13
C LYS A 791 -15.66 16.97 16.96
N ASN A 792 -16.56 16.23 17.62
CA ASN A 792 -16.18 15.02 18.35
C ASN A 792 -16.32 13.75 17.48
N GLU A 793 -15.23 12.98 17.40
CA GLU A 793 -15.12 11.76 16.59
C GLU A 793 -16.16 10.70 16.96
N ASP A 794 -16.33 10.40 18.25
CA ASP A 794 -17.16 9.29 18.74
C ASP A 794 -18.67 9.57 18.53
N LEU A 795 -19.10 10.84 18.62
CA LEU A 795 -20.48 11.24 18.28
C LEU A 795 -20.75 11.12 16.79
N TRP A 796 -19.80 11.56 15.96
CA TRP A 796 -19.91 11.40 14.51
C TRP A 796 -19.97 9.92 14.13
N LEU A 797 -19.12 9.10 14.75
CA LEU A 797 -19.04 7.67 14.49
C LEU A 797 -20.32 6.94 14.90
N GLU A 798 -20.86 7.16 16.10
CA GLU A 798 -22.15 6.57 16.49
C GLU A 798 -23.33 7.11 15.66
N SER A 799 -23.26 8.33 15.12
CA SER A 799 -24.28 8.79 14.16
C SER A 799 -24.25 8.01 12.83
N VAL A 800 -23.06 7.67 12.33
CA VAL A 800 -22.91 6.83 11.12
C VAL A 800 -23.32 5.38 11.41
N ARG A 801 -22.90 4.81 12.56
CA ARG A 801 -23.34 3.47 12.98
C ARG A 801 -24.86 3.41 13.18
N PHE A 802 -25.47 4.43 13.77
CA PHE A 802 -26.91 4.52 13.98
C PHE A 802 -27.67 4.51 12.65
N GLU A 803 -27.32 5.35 11.68
CA GLU A 803 -27.99 5.37 10.37
C GLU A 803 -27.79 4.05 9.59
N MET A 804 -26.67 3.36 9.82
CA MET A 804 -26.45 1.99 9.31
C MET A 804 -27.31 0.93 10.01
N ARG A 805 -27.52 1.02 11.34
CA ARG A 805 -28.44 0.12 12.09
C ARG A 805 -29.91 0.34 11.70
N VAL A 806 -30.30 1.59 11.42
CA VAL A 806 -31.63 1.95 10.90
C VAL A 806 -31.83 1.55 9.42
N GLY A 807 -30.74 1.24 8.69
CA GLY A 807 -30.79 0.76 7.31
C GLY A 807 -30.84 1.87 6.25
N CYS A 808 -30.33 3.06 6.54
CA CYS A 808 -30.28 4.22 5.63
C CYS A 808 -28.83 4.51 5.16
N PRO A 809 -28.21 3.66 4.30
CA PRO A 809 -26.78 3.75 3.98
C PRO A 809 -26.38 5.01 3.22
N GLU A 810 -27.29 5.63 2.46
CA GLU A 810 -27.04 6.88 1.73
C GLU A 810 -26.86 8.04 2.71
N LEU A 811 -27.80 8.20 3.66
CA LEU A 811 -27.69 9.17 4.74
C LEU A 811 -26.48 8.89 5.63
N ALA A 812 -26.16 7.62 5.91
CA ALA A 812 -24.94 7.25 6.61
C ALA A 812 -23.66 7.69 5.87
N LYS A 813 -23.61 7.60 4.53
CA LYS A 813 -22.50 8.14 3.72
C LYS A 813 -22.45 9.67 3.72
N GLU A 814 -23.60 10.36 3.72
CA GLU A 814 -23.68 11.82 3.86
C GLU A 814 -23.22 12.29 5.25
N ARG A 815 -23.54 11.55 6.31
CA ARG A 815 -22.98 11.78 7.66
C ARG A 815 -21.48 11.50 7.69
N MET A 816 -21.01 10.43 7.03
CA MET A 816 -19.59 10.08 6.96
C MET A 816 -18.75 11.14 6.23
N SER A 817 -19.25 11.73 5.14
CA SER A 817 -18.52 12.78 4.41
C SER A 817 -18.41 14.06 5.23
N ARG A 818 -19.49 14.49 5.91
CA ARG A 818 -19.45 15.62 6.86
C ARG A 818 -18.54 15.33 8.07
N ALA A 819 -18.58 14.11 8.60
CA ALA A 819 -17.72 13.70 9.71
C ALA A 819 -16.23 13.82 9.36
N LEU A 820 -15.82 13.38 8.16
CA LEU A 820 -14.44 13.53 7.69
C LEU A 820 -14.09 15.02 7.43
N GLN A 821 -14.99 15.81 6.84
CA GLN A 821 -14.78 17.26 6.65
C GLN A 821 -14.57 18.03 7.97
N GLU A 822 -15.25 17.65 9.06
CA GLU A 822 -15.03 18.25 10.38
C GLU A 822 -13.83 17.66 11.15
N CYS A 823 -13.50 16.38 10.93
CA CYS A 823 -12.59 15.58 11.75
C CYS A 823 -11.62 14.75 10.90
N ASP A 824 -10.93 15.42 9.96
CA ASP A 824 -10.11 14.81 8.89
C ASP A 824 -8.93 13.94 9.40
N GLY A 825 -8.52 14.10 10.67
CA GLY A 825 -7.49 13.31 11.36
C GLY A 825 -8.01 12.14 12.21
N SER A 826 -9.32 11.87 12.24
CA SER A 826 -9.91 10.82 13.07
C SER A 826 -9.68 9.43 12.47
N GLY A 827 -8.73 8.68 13.03
CA GLY A 827 -8.49 7.30 12.61
C GLY A 827 -9.65 6.34 12.92
N LYS A 828 -10.50 6.64 13.92
CA LYS A 828 -11.73 5.90 14.17
C LYS A 828 -12.74 6.08 13.02
N LEU A 829 -12.98 7.32 12.59
CA LEU A 829 -13.87 7.61 11.46
C LEU A 829 -13.32 7.03 10.15
N TRP A 830 -12.02 7.17 9.89
CA TRP A 830 -11.39 6.55 8.71
C TRP A 830 -11.48 5.02 8.71
N ALA A 831 -11.41 4.36 9.88
CA ALA A 831 -11.59 2.91 9.98
C ALA A 831 -12.99 2.46 9.54
N GLU A 832 -14.06 3.14 9.96
CA GLU A 832 -15.43 2.83 9.52
C GLU A 832 -15.66 3.22 8.05
N ALA A 833 -15.07 4.32 7.57
CA ALA A 833 -15.15 4.74 6.16
C ALA A 833 -14.63 3.66 5.19
N ILE A 834 -13.61 2.89 5.58
CA ILE A 834 -13.09 1.75 4.79
C ILE A 834 -14.14 0.63 4.66
N TRP A 835 -14.99 0.40 5.66
CA TRP A 835 -16.03 -0.64 5.60
C TRP A 835 -17.32 -0.16 4.95
N MET A 836 -17.65 1.12 5.09
CA MET A 836 -18.75 1.81 4.38
C MET A 836 -18.59 1.80 2.85
N GLU A 837 -17.36 1.68 2.35
CA GLU A 837 -17.12 1.55 0.91
C GLU A 837 -17.33 0.13 0.37
N GLY A 838 -17.72 0.06 -0.90
CA GLY A 838 -17.87 -1.21 -1.62
C GLY A 838 -16.52 -1.94 -1.77
N PRO A 839 -16.48 -3.29 -1.86
CA PRO A 839 -15.24 -4.07 -1.74
C PRO A 839 -14.05 -3.59 -2.58
N HIS A 840 -14.29 -3.11 -3.80
CA HIS A 840 -13.25 -2.58 -4.69
C HIS A 840 -12.72 -1.20 -4.26
N GLY A 841 -13.59 -0.33 -3.73
CA GLY A 841 -13.22 1.02 -3.26
C GLY A 841 -12.44 1.03 -1.94
N ARG A 842 -12.63 0.00 -1.09
CA ARG A 842 -11.98 -0.11 0.23
C ARG A 842 -10.46 0.05 0.16
N ARG A 843 -9.81 -0.50 -0.86
CA ARG A 843 -8.35 -0.42 -1.02
C ARG A 843 -7.89 1.01 -1.26
N ALA A 844 -8.55 1.77 -2.14
CA ALA A 844 -8.25 3.19 -2.34
C ALA A 844 -8.50 3.99 -1.05
N LYS A 845 -9.69 3.83 -0.46
CA LYS A 845 -10.07 4.52 0.78
C LYS A 845 -9.13 4.21 1.95
N SER A 846 -8.55 3.01 2.01
CA SER A 846 -7.53 2.64 3.01
C SER A 846 -6.16 3.29 2.78
N ILE A 847 -5.80 3.59 1.53
CA ILE A 847 -4.57 4.34 1.21
C ILE A 847 -4.77 5.81 1.55
N ASP A 848 -5.96 6.37 1.30
CA ASP A 848 -6.30 7.75 1.70
C ASP A 848 -6.32 7.88 3.23
N ALA A 849 -6.97 6.93 3.92
CA ALA A 849 -6.99 6.85 5.38
C ALA A 849 -5.58 6.80 5.98
N LEU A 850 -4.67 6.03 5.37
CA LEU A 850 -3.27 5.99 5.80
C LEU A 850 -2.60 7.35 5.54
N LYS A 851 -2.65 7.91 4.33
CA LYS A 851 -2.06 9.23 4.03
C LYS A 851 -2.53 10.36 4.97
N ARG A 852 -3.74 10.28 5.53
CA ARG A 852 -4.24 11.25 6.53
C ARG A 852 -3.93 10.86 7.98
N CYS A 853 -3.71 9.58 8.26
CA CYS A 853 -3.60 9.02 9.63
C CYS A 853 -2.59 7.86 9.69
N GLU A 854 -1.34 8.07 9.23
CA GLU A 854 -0.33 6.99 9.07
C GLU A 854 0.01 6.26 10.38
N HIS A 855 -0.25 6.89 11.52
CA HIS A 855 0.07 6.38 12.85
C HIS A 855 -1.17 6.23 13.76
N ASN A 856 -2.35 5.93 13.19
CA ASN A 856 -3.52 5.58 14.01
C ASN A 856 -3.77 4.05 14.05
N PRO A 857 -3.83 3.43 15.25
CA PRO A 857 -4.05 1.99 15.41
C PRO A 857 -5.34 1.47 14.75
N HIS A 858 -6.44 2.24 14.81
CA HIS A 858 -7.71 1.81 14.23
C HIS A 858 -7.65 1.71 12.70
N VAL A 859 -6.90 2.59 12.03
CA VAL A 859 -6.66 2.54 10.58
C VAL A 859 -5.77 1.36 10.22
N LEU A 860 -4.71 1.10 11.00
CA LEU A 860 -3.86 -0.09 10.80
C LEU A 860 -4.63 -1.40 11.00
N VAL A 861 -5.52 -1.49 12.00
CA VAL A 861 -6.42 -2.63 12.21
C VAL A 861 -7.43 -2.76 11.07
N ALA A 862 -7.99 -1.66 10.56
CA ALA A 862 -8.88 -1.69 9.39
C ALA A 862 -8.16 -2.20 8.14
N ALA A 863 -6.91 -1.75 7.89
CA ALA A 863 -6.07 -2.23 6.79
C ALA A 863 -5.67 -3.71 6.96
N ALA A 864 -5.34 -4.15 8.19
CA ALA A 864 -5.04 -5.55 8.48
C ALA A 864 -6.27 -6.46 8.27
N ARG A 865 -7.46 -6.03 8.71
CA ARG A 865 -8.75 -6.69 8.43
C ARG A 865 -9.09 -6.69 6.93
N LEU A 866 -8.74 -5.63 6.19
CA LEU A 866 -8.85 -5.59 4.72
C LEU A 866 -7.97 -6.67 4.09
N PHE A 867 -6.67 -6.73 4.43
CA PHE A 867 -5.77 -7.78 3.92
C PHE A 867 -6.20 -9.19 4.33
N TRP A 868 -6.80 -9.38 5.51
CA TRP A 868 -7.40 -10.64 5.91
C TRP A 868 -8.62 -10.98 5.03
N SER A 869 -9.50 -10.01 4.73
CA SER A 869 -10.63 -10.22 3.80
C SER A 869 -10.18 -10.56 2.37
N GLU A 870 -9.08 -9.96 1.89
CA GLU A 870 -8.40 -10.31 0.64
C GLU A 870 -7.60 -11.63 0.72
N ARG A 871 -7.61 -12.33 1.86
CA ARG A 871 -6.86 -13.57 2.15
C ARG A 871 -5.33 -13.45 2.03
N LYS A 872 -4.77 -12.23 2.13
CA LYS A 872 -3.32 -11.94 2.08
C LYS A 872 -2.68 -12.14 3.46
N ILE A 873 -2.79 -13.37 3.99
CA ILE A 873 -2.45 -13.76 5.38
C ILE A 873 -1.12 -13.19 5.87
N LYS A 874 -0.03 -13.31 5.09
CA LYS A 874 1.29 -12.78 5.48
C LYS A 874 1.28 -11.27 5.75
N LYS A 875 0.62 -10.48 4.88
CA LYS A 875 0.49 -9.02 5.04
C LYS A 875 -0.49 -8.66 6.17
N ALA A 876 -1.58 -9.40 6.33
CA ALA A 876 -2.48 -9.21 7.47
C ALA A 876 -1.73 -9.34 8.81
N LYS A 877 -0.90 -10.39 8.98
CA LYS A 877 -0.07 -10.61 10.18
C LYS A 877 0.92 -9.47 10.43
N GLU A 878 1.63 -9.04 9.40
CA GLU A 878 2.56 -7.89 9.46
C GLU A 878 1.85 -6.61 9.92
N TRP A 879 0.65 -6.33 9.39
CA TRP A 879 -0.11 -5.12 9.72
C TRP A 879 -0.79 -5.19 11.09
N PHE A 880 -1.23 -6.37 11.54
CA PHE A 880 -1.68 -6.56 12.93
C PHE A 880 -0.53 -6.38 13.93
N LEU A 881 0.65 -6.94 13.66
CA LEU A 881 1.84 -6.73 14.48
C LEU A 881 2.26 -5.25 14.51
N ARG A 882 2.13 -4.53 13.38
CA ARG A 882 2.38 -3.08 13.31
C ARG A 882 1.37 -2.28 14.15
N ALA A 883 0.09 -2.65 14.14
CA ALA A 883 -0.92 -2.00 14.97
C ALA A 883 -0.66 -2.23 16.47
N VAL A 884 -0.42 -3.48 16.87
CA VAL A 884 -0.17 -3.86 18.28
C VAL A 884 1.13 -3.26 18.82
N ASN A 885 2.18 -3.15 18.01
CA ASN A 885 3.43 -2.50 18.42
C ASN A 885 3.32 -0.96 18.47
N LEU A 886 2.29 -0.35 17.85
CA LEU A 886 2.09 1.10 17.84
C LEU A 886 1.24 1.57 19.03
N ASP A 887 0.22 0.80 19.41
CA ASP A 887 -0.60 1.04 20.60
C ASP A 887 -0.90 -0.28 21.33
N PRO A 888 -0.11 -0.61 22.36
CA PRO A 888 -0.38 -1.75 23.23
C PRO A 888 -1.63 -1.61 24.13
N ASP A 889 -2.22 -0.41 24.28
CA ASP A 889 -3.42 -0.21 25.11
C ASP A 889 -4.74 -0.45 24.31
N SER A 890 -4.63 -0.66 22.99
CA SER A 890 -5.75 -0.97 22.10
C SER A 890 -6.16 -2.45 22.16
N GLY A 891 -7.07 -2.78 23.07
CA GLY A 891 -7.63 -4.13 23.20
C GLY A 891 -8.38 -4.62 21.95
N ASP A 892 -8.95 -3.69 21.16
CA ASP A 892 -9.55 -4.01 19.86
C ASP A 892 -8.51 -4.53 18.85
N ALA A 893 -7.27 -4.03 18.87
CA ALA A 893 -6.18 -4.52 18.02
C ALA A 893 -5.79 -5.95 18.40
N PHE A 894 -5.62 -6.23 19.70
CA PHE A 894 -5.36 -7.57 20.22
C PHE A 894 -6.50 -8.55 19.93
N ALA A 895 -7.76 -8.15 20.11
CA ALA A 895 -8.93 -9.00 19.84
C ALA A 895 -9.00 -9.41 18.36
N ASN A 896 -8.81 -8.47 17.43
CA ASN A 896 -8.78 -8.77 16.00
C ASN A 896 -7.56 -9.63 15.62
N TYR A 897 -6.39 -9.37 16.21
CA TYR A 897 -5.17 -10.13 15.92
C TYR A 897 -5.25 -11.58 16.45
N LEU A 898 -5.79 -11.78 17.66
CA LEU A 898 -6.02 -13.10 18.24
C LEU A 898 -7.05 -13.90 17.44
N ALA A 899 -8.15 -13.27 16.99
CA ALA A 899 -9.12 -13.91 16.10
C ALA A 899 -8.50 -14.34 14.76
N PHE A 900 -7.59 -13.53 14.20
CA PHE A 900 -6.84 -13.87 13.00
C PHE A 900 -5.87 -15.06 13.22
N GLU A 901 -5.06 -15.06 14.29
CA GLU A 901 -4.15 -16.18 14.61
C GLU A 901 -4.92 -17.44 15.07
N GLN A 902 -6.14 -17.34 15.60
CA GLN A 902 -6.99 -18.50 15.90
C GLN A 902 -7.48 -19.20 14.63
N ILE A 903 -7.56 -18.51 13.50
CA ILE A 903 -8.06 -19.05 12.21
C ILE A 903 -6.92 -19.45 11.27
N HIS A 904 -5.78 -18.75 11.29
CA HIS A 904 -4.64 -19.00 10.38
C HIS A 904 -3.30 -19.33 11.06
N GLY A 905 -3.21 -19.17 12.38
CA GLY A 905 -1.95 -19.19 13.13
C GLY A 905 -1.56 -20.57 13.68
N LYS A 906 -0.35 -20.63 14.23
CA LYS A 906 0.12 -21.74 15.07
C LYS A 906 -0.14 -21.46 16.54
N GLU A 907 -0.25 -22.49 17.37
CA GLU A 907 -0.45 -22.32 18.83
C GLU A 907 0.66 -21.50 19.50
N GLU A 908 1.91 -21.62 19.04
CA GLU A 908 3.04 -20.80 19.51
C GLU A 908 2.81 -19.31 19.28
N ASP A 909 2.34 -18.93 18.09
CA ASP A 909 2.11 -17.52 17.76
C ASP A 909 0.89 -16.99 18.50
N ARG A 910 -0.18 -17.78 18.62
CA ARG A 910 -1.32 -17.46 19.50
C ARG A 910 -0.89 -17.23 20.95
N LYS A 911 0.03 -18.04 21.49
CA LYS A 911 0.61 -17.84 22.83
C LYS A 911 1.35 -16.49 22.92
N LYS A 912 2.19 -16.14 21.94
CA LYS A 912 2.88 -14.84 21.87
C LYS A 912 1.91 -13.65 21.81
N VAL A 913 0.76 -13.77 21.12
CA VAL A 913 -0.27 -12.71 21.13
C VAL A 913 -0.88 -12.53 22.52
N ILE A 914 -1.21 -13.64 23.19
CA ILE A 914 -1.78 -13.63 24.55
C ILE A 914 -0.78 -13.07 25.56
N GLU A 915 0.48 -13.49 25.47
CA GLU A 915 1.59 -13.01 26.31
C GLU A 915 1.82 -11.50 26.16
N LYS A 916 1.88 -10.99 24.93
CA LYS A 916 1.93 -9.54 24.66
C LYS A 916 0.71 -8.78 25.20
N CYS A 917 -0.49 -9.38 25.14
CA CYS A 917 -1.70 -8.79 25.69
C CYS A 917 -1.62 -8.68 27.22
N ILE A 918 -1.14 -9.72 27.90
CA ILE A 918 -0.93 -9.74 29.36
C ILE A 918 0.18 -8.75 29.79
N GLN A 919 1.23 -8.58 28.98
CA GLN A 919 2.31 -7.62 29.25
C GLN A 919 1.83 -6.15 29.19
N ALA A 920 0.79 -5.88 28.39
CA ALA A 920 0.26 -4.55 28.10
C ALA A 920 -0.95 -4.12 28.95
N ASP A 921 -1.77 -5.08 29.43
CA ASP A 921 -3.05 -4.83 30.13
C ASP A 921 -4.00 -3.82 29.41
N PRO A 922 -4.44 -4.09 28.16
CA PRO A 922 -5.21 -3.12 27.35
C PRO A 922 -6.52 -2.65 28.01
N ARG A 923 -6.87 -1.38 27.78
CA ARG A 923 -8.05 -0.70 28.36
C ARG A 923 -8.89 0.04 27.34
N HIS A 924 -8.35 0.35 26.17
CA HIS A 924 -9.02 1.11 25.13
C HIS A 924 -9.49 0.22 23.97
N GLY A 925 -10.47 0.70 23.20
CA GLY A 925 -11.16 -0.09 22.18
C GLY A 925 -12.67 -0.17 22.43
N ASP A 926 -13.47 -0.01 21.38
CA ASP A 926 -14.92 0.03 21.45
C ASP A 926 -15.50 -1.35 21.84
N LEU A 927 -14.94 -2.44 21.30
CA LEU A 927 -15.39 -3.81 21.58
C LEU A 927 -14.83 -4.30 22.91
N TRP A 928 -13.55 -4.00 23.18
CA TRP A 928 -12.89 -4.34 24.44
C TRP A 928 -13.61 -3.69 25.63
N GLN A 929 -13.92 -2.39 25.55
CA GLN A 929 -14.66 -1.70 26.61
C GLN A 929 -16.11 -2.14 26.74
N GLN A 930 -16.77 -2.60 25.66
CA GLN A 930 -18.12 -3.18 25.78
C GLN A 930 -18.07 -4.51 26.53
N MET A 931 -17.14 -5.40 26.20
CA MET A 931 -16.98 -6.69 26.89
C MET A 931 -16.51 -6.52 28.35
N ALA A 932 -15.64 -5.57 28.64
CA ALA A 932 -15.18 -5.24 29.99
C ALA A 932 -16.18 -4.43 30.82
N GLN A 933 -17.24 -3.88 30.21
CA GLN A 933 -18.38 -3.27 30.91
C GLN A 933 -19.55 -4.24 31.13
N GLN A 934 -19.59 -5.38 30.41
CA GLN A 934 -20.52 -6.45 30.72
C GLN A 934 -20.16 -7.10 32.06
N VAL A 935 -20.95 -6.75 33.09
CA VAL A 935 -20.84 -7.17 34.50
C VAL A 935 -20.48 -8.65 34.69
N VAL A 936 -21.04 -9.54 33.86
CA VAL A 936 -20.85 -11.00 33.90
C VAL A 936 -19.41 -11.44 33.54
N ASN A 937 -18.72 -10.67 32.70
CA ASN A 937 -17.37 -11.01 32.19
C ASN A 937 -16.23 -10.51 33.10
N VAL A 938 -16.53 -9.61 34.05
CA VAL A 938 -15.54 -8.92 34.88
C VAL A 938 -14.84 -9.87 35.89
N TYR A 939 -15.48 -10.98 36.25
CA TYR A 939 -14.98 -11.95 37.25
C TYR A 939 -14.59 -13.30 36.65
N THR A 940 -15.21 -13.66 35.53
CA THR A 940 -15.05 -14.98 34.88
C THR A 940 -13.78 -15.13 34.05
N THR A 941 -12.95 -14.08 33.95
CA THR A 941 -11.78 -14.02 33.06
C THR A 941 -10.48 -14.61 33.62
N ALA A 942 -10.45 -15.11 34.87
CA ALA A 942 -9.27 -15.77 35.44
C ALA A 942 -9.54 -17.00 36.34
N SER A 943 -10.51 -16.94 37.25
CA SER A 943 -10.57 -17.89 38.39
C SER A 943 -11.79 -18.81 38.46
N SER A 944 -12.93 -18.49 37.81
CA SER A 944 -14.20 -19.25 37.95
C SER A 944 -14.22 -20.58 37.19
N ALA A 945 -13.36 -21.51 37.60
CA ALA A 945 -13.17 -22.84 37.04
C ALA A 945 -13.55 -23.96 38.02
N ASP A 946 -14.67 -23.79 38.73
CA ASP A 946 -15.29 -24.84 39.54
C ASP A 946 -15.78 -25.99 38.64
N ASN A 947 -14.91 -26.99 38.50
CA ASN A 947 -15.16 -28.19 37.72
C ASN A 947 -15.99 -29.17 38.56
N LEU A 948 -17.32 -29.00 38.54
CA LEU A 948 -18.26 -29.99 39.09
C LEU A 948 -17.86 -31.40 38.66
N SER A 949 -17.82 -32.33 39.62
CA SER A 949 -17.35 -33.69 39.35
C SER A 949 -18.29 -34.44 38.42
N ARG A 950 -17.75 -35.48 37.78
CA ARG A 950 -18.54 -36.42 36.96
C ARG A 950 -19.72 -37.08 37.69
N HIS A 951 -19.74 -37.06 39.03
CA HIS A 951 -20.84 -37.64 39.81
C HIS A 951 -21.92 -36.60 40.09
N GLU A 952 -21.55 -35.40 40.53
CA GLU A 952 -22.48 -34.27 40.73
C GLU A 952 -23.17 -33.87 39.43
N MET A 953 -22.44 -33.88 38.32
CA MET A 953 -23.01 -33.62 36.99
C MET A 953 -24.02 -34.70 36.57
N LEU A 954 -23.83 -35.96 36.96
CA LEU A 954 -24.80 -37.04 36.72
C LEU A 954 -26.02 -36.94 37.65
N MET A 955 -25.83 -36.58 38.92
CA MET A 955 -26.93 -36.34 39.86
C MET A 955 -27.81 -35.19 39.35
N TRP A 956 -27.21 -34.05 38.99
CA TRP A 956 -27.94 -32.91 38.41
C TRP A 956 -28.77 -33.29 37.18
N VAL A 957 -28.22 -34.09 36.24
CA VAL A 957 -28.97 -34.55 35.07
C VAL A 957 -30.12 -35.49 35.45
N ASN A 958 -29.88 -36.42 36.37
CA ASN A 958 -30.89 -37.38 36.82
C ASN A 958 -32.02 -36.70 37.60
N ASP A 959 -31.70 -35.71 38.43
CA ASP A 959 -32.65 -34.92 39.22
C ASP A 959 -33.50 -34.00 38.32
N CYS A 960 -32.87 -33.24 37.42
CA CYS A 960 -33.59 -32.31 36.52
C CYS A 960 -34.45 -33.00 35.47
N LEU A 961 -34.03 -34.16 34.93
CA LEU A 961 -34.80 -34.88 33.91
C LEU A 961 -35.67 -36.03 34.45
N GLN A 962 -35.62 -36.30 35.77
CA GLN A 962 -36.20 -37.48 36.41
C GLN A 962 -35.86 -38.76 35.61
N SER A 963 -34.58 -39.11 35.63
CA SER A 963 -33.98 -40.15 34.78
C SER A 963 -32.93 -40.98 35.53
N GLN A 964 -32.49 -42.10 34.92
CA GLN A 964 -31.62 -43.09 35.55
C GLN A 964 -30.30 -43.28 34.77
N PHE A 965 -29.70 -42.20 34.29
CA PHE A 965 -28.42 -42.29 33.58
C PHE A 965 -27.30 -42.68 34.56
N THR A 966 -26.62 -43.78 34.23
CA THR A 966 -25.49 -44.33 35.00
C THR A 966 -24.14 -43.93 34.41
N LYS A 967 -24.12 -43.47 33.15
CA LYS A 967 -22.93 -42.99 32.44
C LYS A 967 -23.26 -41.72 31.65
N ILE A 968 -22.37 -40.72 31.68
CA ILE A 968 -22.49 -39.49 30.89
C ILE A 968 -22.55 -39.79 29.38
N GLU A 969 -21.93 -40.90 28.96
CA GLU A 969 -21.95 -41.42 27.59
C GLU A 969 -23.37 -41.67 27.06
N GLN A 970 -24.34 -42.05 27.91
CA GLN A 970 -25.73 -42.34 27.52
C GLN A 970 -26.49 -41.10 26.99
N LEU A 971 -25.97 -39.89 27.20
CA LEU A 971 -26.51 -38.65 26.62
C LEU A 971 -26.21 -38.48 25.11
N HIS A 972 -25.36 -39.33 24.51
CA HIS A 972 -25.07 -39.32 23.07
C HIS A 972 -26.31 -39.48 22.17
N THR A 973 -27.40 -40.02 22.71
CA THR A 973 -28.69 -40.23 22.03
C THR A 973 -29.42 -38.92 21.69
N GLY A 974 -28.98 -37.79 22.25
CA GLY A 974 -29.56 -36.46 22.04
C GLY A 974 -30.91 -36.22 22.74
N ALA A 975 -31.63 -37.27 23.13
CA ALA A 975 -32.97 -37.18 23.71
C ALA A 975 -33.01 -36.42 25.04
N GLY A 976 -32.04 -36.65 25.93
CA GLY A 976 -31.90 -35.87 27.17
C GLY A 976 -31.63 -34.38 26.92
N TYR A 977 -30.87 -34.04 25.88
CA TYR A 977 -30.66 -32.65 25.48
C TYR A 977 -31.92 -32.03 24.87
N CYS A 978 -32.70 -32.76 24.05
CA CYS A 978 -34.01 -32.28 23.58
C CYS A 978 -34.91 -31.86 24.75
N LEU A 979 -34.99 -32.70 25.79
CA LEU A 979 -35.80 -32.44 26.99
C LEU A 979 -35.27 -31.26 27.80
N PHE A 980 -33.95 -31.17 28.01
CA PHE A 980 -33.33 -29.99 28.63
C PHE A 980 -33.56 -28.69 27.86
N THR A 981 -33.61 -28.74 26.53
CA THR A 981 -33.78 -27.52 25.71
C THR A 981 -35.23 -27.08 25.62
N ASP A 982 -36.18 -27.99 25.80
CA ASP A 982 -37.59 -27.65 26.03
C ASP A 982 -37.81 -27.14 27.47
N PHE A 983 -37.10 -27.69 28.46
CA PHE A 983 -37.08 -27.17 29.83
C PHE A 983 -36.46 -25.76 29.95
N LEU A 984 -35.45 -25.42 29.14
CA LEU A 984 -34.93 -24.04 29.08
C LEU A 984 -35.78 -23.13 28.17
N PHE A 985 -36.37 -23.67 27.11
CA PHE A 985 -37.11 -22.92 26.09
C PHE A 985 -38.36 -23.71 25.66
N PRO A 986 -39.48 -23.59 26.39
CA PRO A 986 -40.71 -24.32 26.08
C PRO A 986 -41.23 -24.08 24.66
N ASP A 987 -41.89 -25.08 24.07
CA ASP A 987 -42.37 -25.12 22.68
C ASP A 987 -41.27 -25.04 21.60
N SER A 988 -39.98 -24.93 21.96
CA SER A 988 -38.88 -24.83 20.98
C SER A 988 -38.60 -26.12 20.21
N ILE A 989 -38.96 -27.28 20.77
CA ILE A 989 -38.80 -28.60 20.14
C ILE A 989 -40.15 -29.32 20.00
N GLN A 990 -40.35 -29.92 18.82
CA GLN A 990 -41.50 -30.77 18.55
C GLN A 990 -41.31 -32.15 19.22
N LEU A 991 -41.55 -32.23 20.53
CA LEU A 991 -41.32 -33.43 21.36
C LEU A 991 -41.88 -34.72 20.76
N LYS A 992 -43.05 -34.66 20.09
CA LYS A 992 -43.67 -35.80 19.36
C LYS A 992 -42.83 -36.39 18.21
N LYS A 993 -41.72 -35.75 17.83
CA LYS A 993 -40.74 -36.25 16.84
C LYS A 993 -39.44 -36.76 17.47
N VAL A 994 -39.21 -36.50 18.76
CA VAL A 994 -38.04 -37.01 19.48
C VAL A 994 -38.18 -38.53 19.62
N LYS A 995 -37.08 -39.25 19.46
CA LYS A 995 -37.00 -40.71 19.70
C LYS A 995 -36.33 -40.94 21.04
N TRP A 996 -37.15 -41.20 22.06
CA TRP A 996 -36.71 -41.30 23.46
C TRP A 996 -35.83 -42.52 23.72
N ASN A 997 -36.24 -43.71 23.28
CA ASN A 997 -35.53 -44.96 23.52
C ASN A 997 -35.21 -45.75 22.22
N SER A 998 -34.52 -45.10 21.28
CA SER A 998 -33.98 -45.78 20.09
C SER A 998 -32.53 -46.22 20.30
N ARG A 999 -32.17 -47.36 19.70
CA ARG A 999 -30.80 -47.91 19.65
C ARG A 999 -30.10 -47.69 18.29
N LEU A 1000 -30.67 -46.86 17.42
CA LEU A 1000 -30.17 -46.60 16.06
C LEU A 1000 -29.51 -45.22 15.95
N GLU A 1001 -28.28 -45.17 15.44
CA GLU A 1001 -27.52 -43.92 15.23
C GLU A 1001 -28.27 -42.88 14.36
N LEU A 1002 -29.07 -43.35 13.41
CA LEU A 1002 -29.89 -42.50 12.53
C LEU A 1002 -30.98 -41.74 13.30
N ASP A 1003 -31.55 -42.33 14.35
CA ASP A 1003 -32.55 -41.68 15.20
C ASP A 1003 -31.89 -40.68 16.17
N TRP A 1004 -30.70 -41.00 16.69
CA TRP A 1004 -29.91 -40.04 17.47
C TRP A 1004 -29.52 -38.83 16.61
N LEU A 1005 -29.15 -39.05 15.34
CA LEU A 1005 -28.90 -37.99 14.38
C LEU A 1005 -30.16 -37.16 14.07
N ALA A 1006 -31.36 -37.74 14.14
CA ALA A 1006 -32.62 -37.00 14.04
C ALA A 1006 -32.88 -36.13 15.29
N ASN A 1007 -32.67 -36.68 16.49
CA ASN A 1007 -32.74 -35.94 17.76
C ASN A 1007 -31.78 -34.74 17.76
N TRP A 1008 -30.50 -34.96 17.42
CA TRP A 1008 -29.50 -33.89 17.36
C TRP A 1008 -29.81 -32.81 16.31
N LYS A 1009 -30.45 -33.17 15.19
CA LYS A 1009 -30.94 -32.19 14.21
C LYS A 1009 -32.07 -31.32 14.76
N LEU A 1010 -32.99 -31.88 15.58
CA LEU A 1010 -34.03 -31.08 16.25
C LEU A 1010 -33.40 -30.03 17.17
N VAL A 1011 -32.44 -30.42 18.01
CA VAL A 1011 -31.66 -29.51 18.87
C VAL A 1011 -30.96 -28.43 18.05
N GLN A 1012 -30.25 -28.79 16.97
CA GLN A 1012 -29.60 -27.81 16.10
C GLN A 1012 -30.59 -26.82 15.45
N THR A 1013 -31.78 -27.28 15.03
CA THR A 1013 -32.80 -26.36 14.48
C THR A 1013 -33.41 -25.45 15.54
N ALA A 1014 -33.65 -25.95 16.76
CA ALA A 1014 -34.14 -25.12 17.86
C ALA A 1014 -33.12 -24.03 18.23
N TRP A 1015 -31.84 -24.40 18.42
CA TRP A 1015 -30.78 -23.46 18.80
C TRP A 1015 -30.53 -22.39 17.73
N LYS A 1016 -30.62 -22.77 16.45
CA LYS A 1016 -30.54 -21.81 15.34
C LYS A 1016 -31.72 -20.82 15.33
N ASN A 1017 -32.91 -21.24 15.75
CA ASN A 1017 -34.08 -20.36 15.85
C ASN A 1017 -34.04 -19.46 17.10
N ILE A 1018 -33.43 -19.94 18.19
CA ILE A 1018 -33.23 -19.19 19.45
C ILE A 1018 -32.06 -18.19 19.35
N GLY A 1019 -31.10 -18.43 18.46
CA GLY A 1019 -29.91 -17.59 18.28
C GLY A 1019 -28.67 -18.05 19.06
N VAL A 1020 -28.63 -19.30 19.53
CA VAL A 1020 -27.47 -19.85 20.24
C VAL A 1020 -26.38 -20.25 19.24
N GLU A 1021 -25.33 -19.44 19.13
CA GLU A 1021 -24.25 -19.61 18.13
C GLU A 1021 -23.31 -20.81 18.35
N LYS A 1022 -23.50 -21.60 19.42
CA LYS A 1022 -22.65 -22.77 19.72
C LYS A 1022 -22.84 -23.87 18.67
N VAL A 1023 -21.82 -24.09 17.85
CA VAL A 1023 -21.76 -25.23 16.93
C VAL A 1023 -21.73 -26.55 17.71
N VAL A 1024 -22.79 -27.35 17.60
CA VAL A 1024 -22.90 -28.69 18.22
C VAL A 1024 -22.08 -29.71 17.41
N PRO A 1025 -21.06 -30.38 18.00
CA PRO A 1025 -20.20 -31.33 17.31
C PRO A 1025 -20.84 -32.73 17.22
N VAL A 1026 -21.98 -32.84 16.52
CA VAL A 1026 -22.83 -34.04 16.44
C VAL A 1026 -22.05 -35.31 16.05
N ASP A 1027 -21.15 -35.22 15.07
CA ASP A 1027 -20.30 -36.32 14.60
C ASP A 1027 -19.29 -36.85 15.63
N ARG A 1028 -19.11 -36.15 16.76
CA ARG A 1028 -18.30 -36.59 17.91
C ARG A 1028 -19.18 -37.11 19.04
N LEU A 1029 -20.26 -36.39 19.36
CA LEU A 1029 -21.18 -36.72 20.45
C LEU A 1029 -21.85 -38.08 20.25
N ILE A 1030 -22.42 -38.32 19.05
CA ILE A 1030 -23.10 -39.58 18.66
C ILE A 1030 -22.24 -40.83 18.95
N LYS A 1031 -20.92 -40.72 18.82
CA LYS A 1031 -19.95 -41.82 19.01
C LYS A 1031 -19.75 -42.23 20.47
N GLY A 1032 -20.54 -41.71 21.41
CA GLY A 1032 -20.60 -42.17 22.80
C GLY A 1032 -19.36 -41.88 23.64
N LYS A 1033 -18.36 -41.16 23.13
CA LYS A 1033 -17.10 -40.91 23.84
C LYS A 1033 -17.34 -40.09 25.11
N PHE A 1034 -16.84 -40.56 26.25
CA PHE A 1034 -16.87 -39.84 27.53
C PHE A 1034 -16.40 -38.39 27.41
N GLN A 1035 -15.21 -38.14 26.84
CA GLN A 1035 -14.61 -36.80 26.85
C GLN A 1035 -15.44 -35.77 26.06
N ASP A 1036 -15.81 -36.09 24.81
CA ASP A 1036 -16.61 -35.19 23.96
C ASP A 1036 -17.99 -34.90 24.60
N ASN A 1037 -18.63 -35.91 25.21
CA ASN A 1037 -19.94 -35.74 25.85
C ASN A 1037 -19.85 -35.02 27.22
N PHE A 1038 -18.78 -35.21 27.99
CA PHE A 1038 -18.57 -34.53 29.28
C PHE A 1038 -18.23 -33.05 29.10
N GLU A 1039 -17.36 -32.69 28.16
CA GLU A 1039 -17.05 -31.29 27.84
C GLU A 1039 -18.31 -30.55 27.34
N PHE A 1040 -19.11 -31.20 26.50
CA PHE A 1040 -20.38 -30.64 26.03
C PHE A 1040 -21.40 -30.49 27.17
N LEU A 1041 -21.48 -31.45 28.09
CA LEU A 1041 -22.35 -31.36 29.27
C LEU A 1041 -21.92 -30.26 30.24
N GLN A 1042 -20.61 -30.08 30.48
CA GLN A 1042 -20.08 -28.97 31.27
C GLN A 1042 -20.42 -27.61 30.65
N TRP A 1043 -20.30 -27.48 29.32
CA TRP A 1043 -20.73 -26.26 28.62
C TRP A 1043 -22.26 -26.06 28.71
N PHE A 1044 -23.04 -27.13 28.54
CA PHE A 1044 -24.49 -27.06 28.59
C PHE A 1044 -25.02 -26.74 30.01
N LYS A 1045 -24.36 -27.22 31.07
CA LYS A 1045 -24.64 -26.81 32.45
C LYS A 1045 -24.47 -25.30 32.64
N LYS A 1046 -23.40 -24.70 32.09
CA LYS A 1046 -23.19 -23.25 32.13
C LYS A 1046 -24.23 -22.46 31.33
N LEU A 1047 -24.73 -23.01 30.22
CA LEU A 1047 -25.89 -22.44 29.51
C LEU A 1047 -27.15 -22.53 30.38
N PHE A 1048 -27.41 -23.69 30.99
CA PHE A 1048 -28.57 -23.91 31.85
C PHE A 1048 -28.61 -22.93 33.03
N ASP A 1049 -27.51 -22.81 33.78
CA ASP A 1049 -27.43 -21.94 34.96
C ASP A 1049 -27.48 -20.44 34.61
N ALA A 1050 -27.14 -20.06 33.38
CA ALA A 1050 -27.25 -18.68 32.88
C ALA A 1050 -28.64 -18.33 32.31
N ASN A 1051 -29.45 -19.33 31.94
CA ASN A 1051 -30.72 -19.14 31.25
C ASN A 1051 -31.95 -19.62 32.03
N TYR A 1052 -31.80 -20.41 33.09
CA TYR A 1052 -32.93 -20.94 33.86
C TYR A 1052 -33.59 -19.87 34.74
N ASP A 1053 -34.89 -19.67 34.55
CA ASP A 1053 -35.71 -18.63 35.19
C ASP A 1053 -36.49 -19.10 36.43
N GLY A 1054 -36.41 -20.39 36.77
CA GLY A 1054 -36.99 -20.97 37.98
C GLY A 1054 -38.41 -21.55 37.84
N HIS A 1055 -38.92 -21.73 36.62
CA HIS A 1055 -40.24 -22.34 36.43
C HIS A 1055 -40.28 -23.85 36.74
N GLU A 1056 -41.43 -24.32 37.22
CA GLU A 1056 -41.69 -25.75 37.46
C GLU A 1056 -41.98 -26.48 36.13
N TYR A 1057 -41.26 -27.58 35.87
CA TYR A 1057 -41.36 -28.39 34.64
C TYR A 1057 -41.52 -29.87 35.01
N ASP A 1058 -42.40 -30.60 34.34
CA ASP A 1058 -42.59 -32.04 34.51
C ASP A 1058 -41.95 -32.80 33.34
N PRO A 1059 -40.73 -33.35 33.51
CA PRO A 1059 -40.02 -34.06 32.45
C PRO A 1059 -40.62 -35.43 32.13
N VAL A 1060 -41.51 -35.97 32.96
CA VAL A 1060 -42.19 -37.26 32.71
C VAL A 1060 -43.46 -37.04 31.89
N ALA A 1061 -44.24 -36.02 32.21
CA ALA A 1061 -45.39 -35.58 31.41
C ALA A 1061 -44.95 -35.10 30.01
N ALA A 1062 -43.82 -34.37 29.90
CA ALA A 1062 -43.27 -33.94 28.62
C ALA A 1062 -42.83 -35.11 27.71
N ARG A 1063 -42.35 -36.22 28.29
CA ARG A 1063 -42.08 -37.48 27.55
C ARG A 1063 -43.34 -38.29 27.23
N GLY A 1064 -44.51 -37.89 27.72
CA GLY A 1064 -45.76 -38.66 27.59
C GLY A 1064 -45.73 -39.99 28.35
N GLY A 1065 -44.86 -40.13 29.36
CA GLY A 1065 -44.64 -41.38 30.08
C GLY A 1065 -43.66 -42.37 29.42
N GLU A 1066 -42.98 -42.02 28.32
CA GLU A 1066 -41.89 -42.85 27.78
C GLU A 1066 -40.60 -42.72 28.60
N ASP A 1067 -39.90 -43.85 28.79
CA ASP A 1067 -38.61 -43.90 29.49
C ASP A 1067 -37.44 -43.49 28.60
N LEU A 1068 -36.43 -42.88 29.23
CA LEU A 1068 -35.13 -42.59 28.61
C LEU A 1068 -34.22 -43.85 28.58
N PRO A 1069 -33.17 -43.88 27.75
CA PRO A 1069 -32.35 -45.08 27.58
C PRO A 1069 -31.64 -45.49 28.87
N SER A 1070 -31.96 -46.69 29.35
CA SER A 1070 -31.33 -47.32 30.52
C SER A 1070 -30.94 -48.76 30.19
N ASP A 1071 -29.80 -49.20 30.74
CA ASP A 1071 -29.30 -50.57 30.65
C ASP A 1071 -29.83 -51.48 31.78
N ALA A 1072 -30.66 -50.94 32.70
CA ALA A 1072 -31.24 -51.69 33.80
C ALA A 1072 -32.62 -52.29 33.44
N PRO A 1073 -32.95 -53.53 33.88
CA PRO A 1073 -34.29 -54.09 33.72
C PRO A 1073 -35.31 -53.38 34.64
N PRO A 1074 -36.59 -53.31 34.25
CA PRO A 1074 -37.59 -52.52 34.97
C PRO A 1074 -37.93 -53.12 36.34
N ALA A 1075 -37.87 -52.29 37.38
CA ALA A 1075 -38.25 -52.62 38.76
C ALA A 1075 -39.03 -51.45 39.40
N ALA A 1076 -39.86 -51.76 40.39
CA ALA A 1076 -40.95 -50.88 40.82
C ALA A 1076 -40.52 -49.61 41.59
N SER A 1077 -41.36 -48.59 41.42
CA SER A 1077 -41.44 -47.29 42.09
C SER A 1077 -40.73 -47.11 43.46
N LYS A 1078 -39.77 -46.17 43.48
CA LYS A 1078 -39.46 -45.32 44.65
C LYS A 1078 -39.27 -43.88 44.19
N ALA A 1079 -39.81 -42.92 44.94
CA ALA A 1079 -39.78 -41.50 44.58
C ALA A 1079 -38.49 -40.81 45.05
N PRO A 1080 -37.88 -39.92 44.24
CA PRO A 1080 -36.86 -38.99 44.70
C PRO A 1080 -37.49 -37.80 45.46
N SER A 1081 -36.68 -37.13 46.29
CA SER A 1081 -37.13 -36.09 47.24
C SER A 1081 -37.18 -34.68 46.65
N ARG A 1082 -38.25 -33.95 46.95
CA ARG A 1082 -38.50 -32.56 46.54
C ARG A 1082 -37.62 -31.55 47.31
N MET A 1083 -36.76 -30.81 46.61
CA MET A 1083 -36.29 -29.48 47.04
C MET A 1083 -37.38 -28.42 46.76
N PRO A 1084 -37.43 -27.29 47.51
CA PRO A 1084 -38.50 -26.30 47.37
C PRO A 1084 -38.27 -25.32 46.20
N ALA A 1085 -39.33 -25.02 45.45
CA ALA A 1085 -39.32 -24.10 44.30
C ALA A 1085 -39.42 -22.61 44.71
N ARG A 1086 -39.11 -21.70 43.76
CA ARG A 1086 -39.38 -20.26 43.88
C ARG A 1086 -40.11 -19.71 42.64
N ASN A 1087 -41.41 -20.01 42.57
CA ASN A 1087 -42.34 -19.54 41.55
C ASN A 1087 -42.39 -18.01 41.36
N VAL A 1088 -42.48 -17.56 40.11
CA VAL A 1088 -43.45 -16.56 39.61
C VAL A 1088 -43.91 -17.02 38.20
N ALA A 1089 -45.13 -16.68 37.76
CA ALA A 1089 -45.76 -17.30 36.57
C ALA A 1089 -46.55 -16.31 35.68
N ALA A 1090 -47.00 -16.82 34.50
CA ALA A 1090 -48.09 -16.32 33.63
C ALA A 1090 -47.83 -15.07 32.76
N LYS A 1091 -48.45 -14.87 31.56
CA LYS A 1091 -49.32 -15.71 30.67
C LYS A 1091 -49.32 -15.15 29.20
N PRO A 1092 -49.89 -15.86 28.18
CA PRO A 1092 -49.63 -15.61 26.75
C PRO A 1092 -50.82 -15.15 25.86
N VAL A 1093 -50.53 -14.80 24.59
CA VAL A 1093 -51.46 -14.59 23.43
C VAL A 1093 -50.71 -14.97 22.13
N THR A 1094 -50.87 -16.18 21.54
CA THR A 1094 -51.72 -16.55 20.37
C THR A 1094 -51.74 -15.58 19.17
N THR A 1095 -51.74 -15.93 17.86
CA THR A 1095 -51.42 -17.11 16.97
C THR A 1095 -51.32 -16.53 15.51
N VAL A 1096 -51.44 -17.13 14.30
CA VAL A 1096 -51.87 -18.46 13.78
C VAL A 1096 -51.44 -18.67 12.29
N ARG A 1097 -51.06 -19.90 11.88
CA ARG A 1097 -51.10 -20.50 10.49
C ARG A 1097 -50.31 -19.84 9.32
N SER A 1098 -49.97 -20.50 8.19
CA SER A 1098 -49.94 -21.94 7.81
C SER A 1098 -48.92 -22.20 6.66
N ALA A 1099 -48.59 -23.47 6.40
CA ALA A 1099 -47.52 -23.97 5.51
C ALA A 1099 -47.86 -24.09 4.00
N ASN A 1100 -46.81 -24.13 3.15
CA ASN A 1100 -46.48 -25.20 2.16
C ASN A 1100 -45.34 -24.74 1.19
N ALA A 1101 -44.61 -25.57 0.43
CA ALA A 1101 -43.96 -26.88 0.66
C ALA A 1101 -43.14 -27.32 -0.59
N THR A 1102 -41.84 -27.69 -0.44
CA THR A 1102 -41.04 -28.65 -1.30
C THR A 1102 -40.82 -28.36 -2.81
N SER A 1103 -39.80 -28.86 -3.55
CA SER A 1103 -38.57 -29.70 -3.34
C SER A 1103 -37.60 -29.55 -4.56
N ALA A 1104 -36.26 -29.49 -4.42
CA ALA A 1104 -35.22 -30.56 -4.60
C ALA A 1104 -35.14 -31.25 -6.00
N THR A 1105 -34.03 -31.74 -6.61
CA THR A 1105 -32.66 -32.25 -6.23
C THR A 1105 -31.61 -31.98 -7.37
N ARG A 1106 -30.27 -31.83 -7.16
CA ARG A 1106 -29.12 -32.82 -7.05
C ARG A 1106 -28.89 -33.77 -8.27
N PRO A 1107 -27.69 -34.36 -8.59
CA PRO A 1107 -26.45 -34.62 -7.80
C PRO A 1107 -25.06 -34.37 -8.50
N SER A 1108 -23.96 -35.01 -8.02
CA SER A 1108 -22.52 -34.98 -8.46
C SER A 1108 -21.98 -36.43 -8.68
N PRO A 1109 -20.72 -36.75 -9.12
CA PRO A 1109 -19.50 -36.77 -8.24
C PRO A 1109 -18.04 -36.84 -8.86
N ALA A 1110 -17.01 -37.00 -8.00
CA ALA A 1110 -15.73 -37.78 -8.15
C ALA A 1110 -14.40 -37.17 -8.70
N ARG A 1111 -13.28 -37.94 -8.53
CA ARG A 1111 -11.83 -37.56 -8.48
C ARG A 1111 -10.92 -38.75 -8.93
N PRO A 1112 -9.65 -38.56 -9.39
CA PRO A 1112 -8.47 -39.09 -8.65
C PRO A 1112 -7.15 -38.25 -8.80
N THR A 1113 -5.99 -38.80 -8.38
CA THR A 1113 -4.60 -38.21 -8.37
C THR A 1113 -3.53 -39.32 -8.50
N PRO A 1114 -2.25 -39.07 -8.86
CA PRO A 1114 -1.14 -39.30 -7.88
C PRO A 1114 0.23 -38.55 -8.05
N THR A 1115 1.05 -38.52 -6.97
CA THR A 1115 2.57 -38.42 -6.94
C THR A 1115 3.25 -37.12 -7.49
N SER A 1116 4.57 -36.80 -7.41
CA SER A 1116 5.86 -37.23 -6.75
C SER A 1116 6.95 -36.13 -7.02
N ARG A 1117 8.16 -35.95 -6.42
CA ARG A 1117 8.82 -36.23 -5.10
C ARG A 1117 10.31 -35.75 -5.18
N VAL A 1118 10.98 -35.35 -4.07
CA VAL A 1118 12.43 -34.94 -3.93
C VAL A 1118 12.74 -33.55 -4.58
N GLY A 1119 13.65 -32.64 -4.15
CA GLY A 1119 14.66 -32.55 -3.05
C GLY A 1119 16.07 -32.22 -3.61
N PRO A 1120 17.00 -31.48 -2.93
CA PRO A 1120 17.07 -31.06 -1.52
C PRO A 1120 17.48 -29.56 -1.27
N ALA A 1121 18.03 -29.31 -0.07
CA ALA A 1121 18.77 -28.16 0.52
C ALA A 1121 19.81 -27.39 -0.35
N ALA A 1122 20.37 -26.22 0.03
CA ALA A 1122 20.03 -25.16 1.02
C ALA A 1122 21.03 -23.96 0.94
N ALA A 1123 20.67 -22.81 1.55
CA ALA A 1123 21.53 -21.72 2.11
C ALA A 1123 22.64 -21.07 1.23
N SER A 1124 23.13 -19.83 1.45
CA SER A 1124 23.14 -18.99 2.67
C SER A 1124 23.43 -17.50 2.39
N HIS A 1125 22.74 -16.60 3.13
CA HIS A 1125 23.21 -15.26 3.57
C HIS A 1125 23.38 -14.16 2.48
N SER A 1126 23.40 -12.85 2.75
CA SER A 1126 23.31 -12.05 4.01
C SER A 1126 22.54 -10.72 3.80
N ASN A 1127 22.18 -10.03 4.89
CA ASN A 1127 22.02 -8.57 5.14
C ASN A 1127 21.58 -7.60 4.00
N GLY A 1128 20.75 -6.59 4.24
CA GLY A 1128 20.13 -6.10 5.49
C GLY A 1128 19.65 -4.64 5.35
N SER A 1129 19.10 -4.05 6.43
CA SER A 1129 18.55 -2.66 6.50
C SER A 1129 17.28 -2.43 5.64
N ARG A 1130 16.11 -2.09 6.21
CA ARG A 1130 15.71 -0.74 6.72
C ARG A 1130 15.99 0.37 5.70
N THR A 1131 14.99 0.92 4.98
CA THR A 1131 13.89 1.82 5.42
C THR A 1131 14.37 3.15 6.01
N ALA A 1132 14.20 4.23 5.24
CA ALA A 1132 13.86 5.56 5.76
C ALA A 1132 13.21 6.39 4.64
N THR A 1133 12.03 6.96 4.90
CA THR A 1133 11.60 8.20 4.24
C THR A 1133 11.79 9.31 5.27
N GLN A 1134 12.39 10.43 4.87
CA GLN A 1134 12.54 11.59 5.75
C GLN A 1134 11.24 12.40 5.82
N VAL A 1135 11.02 13.07 6.95
CA VAL A 1135 10.39 14.40 6.99
C VAL A 1135 11.24 15.26 7.92
N ALA A 1136 11.42 16.54 7.59
CA ALA A 1136 12.38 17.43 8.24
C ALA A 1136 11.71 18.54 9.07
N ALA A 1137 12.44 19.07 10.05
CA ALA A 1137 12.44 20.48 10.45
C ALA A 1137 13.71 20.81 11.27
N GLN A 1138 14.20 22.04 11.16
CA GLN A 1138 15.37 22.60 11.87
C GLN A 1138 14.88 23.80 12.76
N PRO A 1139 15.72 24.70 13.34
CA PRO A 1139 17.18 24.66 13.54
C PRO A 1139 17.69 25.07 14.95
N THR A 1140 18.93 24.69 15.27
CA THR A 1140 19.89 25.50 16.06
C THR A 1140 21.32 25.02 15.74
N LYS A 1141 22.33 25.89 15.88
CA LYS A 1141 23.70 25.63 15.38
C LYS A 1141 24.61 24.96 16.43
N PRO A 1142 25.36 23.90 16.09
CA PRO A 1142 26.40 23.32 16.94
C PRO A 1142 27.76 24.03 16.78
N ALA A 1143 28.65 23.84 17.77
CA ALA A 1143 30.05 24.26 17.71
C ALA A 1143 30.93 23.22 16.97
N GLN A 1144 32.10 23.65 16.50
CA GLN A 1144 33.03 22.84 15.69
C GLN A 1144 34.15 22.21 16.54
N SER A 1145 34.67 21.08 16.07
CA SER A 1145 36.02 20.60 16.38
C SER A 1145 36.77 20.28 15.07
N ASN A 1146 38.10 20.20 15.14
CA ASN A 1146 38.97 20.48 13.99
C ASN A 1146 38.88 19.46 12.83
N VAL A 1147 38.82 20.00 11.61
CA VAL A 1147 39.17 19.33 10.35
C VAL A 1147 40.28 20.16 9.70
N ASP A 1148 41.22 19.53 8.99
CA ASP A 1148 42.45 20.17 8.51
C ASP A 1148 42.21 21.49 7.77
N ALA A 1149 42.92 22.55 8.19
CA ALA A 1149 42.68 23.93 7.75
C ALA A 1149 42.90 24.15 6.24
N LEU A 1150 43.59 23.24 5.55
CA LEU A 1150 43.73 23.22 4.08
C LEU A 1150 42.49 22.62 3.40
N GLN A 1151 42.00 21.46 3.88
CA GLN A 1151 40.75 20.88 3.38
C GLN A 1151 39.55 21.78 3.69
N LEU A 1152 39.51 22.41 4.86
CA LEU A 1152 38.49 23.41 5.20
C LEU A 1152 38.58 24.68 4.34
N LYS A 1153 39.68 24.91 3.62
CA LYS A 1153 39.82 26.01 2.67
C LYS A 1153 39.37 25.60 1.27
N GLN A 1154 39.80 24.44 0.79
CA GLN A 1154 39.34 23.86 -0.48
C GLN A 1154 37.83 23.62 -0.48
N MET A 1155 37.28 23.02 0.59
CA MET A 1155 35.83 22.85 0.78
C MET A 1155 35.07 24.18 0.87
N LYS A 1156 35.73 25.30 1.18
CA LYS A 1156 35.11 26.63 1.14
C LYS A 1156 35.15 27.23 -0.25
N GLU A 1157 36.25 27.12 -0.98
CA GLU A 1157 36.30 27.52 -2.40
C GLU A 1157 35.30 26.70 -3.24
N GLU A 1158 35.21 25.38 -3.01
CA GLU A 1158 34.20 24.52 -3.64
C GLU A 1158 32.77 24.89 -3.23
N LEU A 1159 32.52 25.23 -1.96
CA LEU A 1159 31.20 25.66 -1.49
C LEU A 1159 30.82 27.07 -1.97
N GLU A 1160 31.78 27.98 -2.10
CA GLU A 1160 31.56 29.33 -2.64
C GLU A 1160 31.30 29.28 -4.15
N GLU A 1161 32.01 28.42 -4.90
CA GLU A 1161 31.75 28.19 -6.32
C GLU A 1161 30.42 27.45 -6.56
N VAL A 1162 30.07 26.45 -5.74
CA VAL A 1162 28.75 25.79 -5.80
C VAL A 1162 27.62 26.75 -5.41
N ASN A 1163 27.83 27.63 -4.42
CA ASN A 1163 26.86 28.70 -4.10
C ASN A 1163 26.76 29.73 -5.24
N ARG A 1164 27.85 30.03 -5.95
CA ARG A 1164 27.84 30.90 -7.13
C ARG A 1164 27.02 30.27 -8.25
N GLN A 1165 27.27 29.00 -8.58
CA GLN A 1165 26.51 28.23 -9.57
C GLN A 1165 25.03 28.06 -9.18
N LEU A 1166 24.72 27.91 -7.89
CA LEU A 1166 23.34 27.97 -7.38
C LEU A 1166 22.73 29.36 -7.61
N SER A 1167 23.42 30.45 -7.26
CA SER A 1167 22.90 31.80 -7.48
C SER A 1167 22.72 32.16 -8.97
N GLU A 1168 23.58 31.65 -9.84
CA GLU A 1168 23.43 31.77 -11.29
C GLU A 1168 22.23 30.94 -11.79
N SER A 1169 22.04 29.74 -11.25
CA SER A 1169 20.86 28.91 -11.53
C SER A 1169 19.55 29.54 -11.02
N ASP A 1170 19.55 30.10 -9.81
CA ASP A 1170 18.39 30.80 -9.22
C ASP A 1170 18.03 32.07 -10.02
N ASN A 1171 19.02 32.79 -10.54
CA ASN A 1171 18.79 33.93 -11.45
C ASN A 1171 18.19 33.49 -12.79
N VAL A 1172 18.64 32.36 -13.36
CA VAL A 1172 18.06 31.78 -14.59
C VAL A 1172 16.65 31.22 -14.33
N ILE A 1173 16.40 30.61 -13.18
CA ILE A 1173 15.05 30.21 -12.76
C ILE A 1173 14.17 31.46 -12.64
N ALA A 1174 14.66 32.54 -12.02
CA ALA A 1174 13.91 33.78 -11.87
C ALA A 1174 13.65 34.53 -13.20
N SER A 1175 14.47 34.34 -14.25
CA SER A 1175 14.14 34.83 -15.60
C SER A 1175 13.11 33.93 -16.28
N LEU A 1176 13.28 32.61 -16.21
CA LEU A 1176 12.32 31.64 -16.77
C LEU A 1176 10.94 31.69 -16.08
N GLU A 1177 10.87 32.03 -14.79
CA GLU A 1177 9.61 32.27 -14.09
C GLU A 1177 8.93 33.58 -14.55
N LYS A 1178 9.70 34.64 -14.84
CA LYS A 1178 9.16 35.86 -15.44
C LYS A 1178 8.65 35.63 -16.86
N GLU A 1179 9.39 34.88 -17.69
CA GLU A 1179 8.96 34.46 -19.02
C GLU A 1179 7.67 33.63 -18.94
N ARG A 1180 7.64 32.61 -18.07
CA ARG A 1180 6.44 31.81 -17.79
C ARG A 1180 5.26 32.70 -17.41
N ASP A 1181 5.44 33.63 -16.49
CA ASP A 1181 4.34 34.44 -15.97
C ASP A 1181 3.89 35.54 -16.96
N PHE A 1182 4.79 36.05 -17.80
CA PHE A 1182 4.48 36.91 -18.95
C PHE A 1182 3.64 36.17 -19.99
N TYR A 1183 4.08 35.00 -20.46
CA TYR A 1183 3.32 34.19 -21.41
C TYR A 1183 2.00 33.67 -20.80
N PHE A 1184 1.98 33.32 -19.52
CA PHE A 1184 0.76 32.94 -18.81
C PHE A 1184 -0.22 34.13 -18.68
N SER A 1185 0.27 35.34 -18.43
CA SER A 1185 -0.54 36.57 -18.41
C SER A 1185 -1.20 36.82 -19.78
N LYS A 1186 -0.41 36.76 -20.87
CA LYS A 1186 -0.96 36.85 -22.25
C LYS A 1186 -1.98 35.77 -22.56
N LEU A 1187 -1.67 34.51 -22.26
CA LEU A 1187 -2.60 33.39 -22.46
C LEU A 1187 -3.88 33.54 -21.64
N ARG A 1188 -3.80 34.11 -20.43
CA ARG A 1188 -4.96 34.40 -19.57
C ARG A 1188 -5.78 35.59 -20.09
N ALA A 1189 -5.15 36.62 -20.64
CA ALA A 1189 -5.86 37.72 -21.30
C ALA A 1189 -6.62 37.21 -22.55
N ILE A 1190 -6.00 36.35 -23.34
CA ILE A 1190 -6.64 35.66 -24.47
C ILE A 1190 -7.75 34.72 -23.98
N GLU A 1191 -7.56 34.00 -22.87
CA GLU A 1191 -8.60 33.16 -22.26
C GLU A 1191 -9.84 34.00 -21.86
N VAL A 1192 -9.65 35.16 -21.23
CA VAL A 1192 -10.75 36.09 -20.89
C VAL A 1192 -11.44 36.61 -22.15
N ILE A 1193 -10.69 37.05 -23.17
CA ILE A 1193 -11.25 37.49 -24.47
C ILE A 1193 -12.08 36.35 -25.12
N CYS A 1194 -11.66 35.10 -24.99
CA CYS A 1194 -12.43 33.95 -25.47
C CYS A 1194 -13.68 33.69 -24.62
N GLN A 1195 -13.59 33.74 -23.29
CA GLN A 1195 -14.70 33.51 -22.36
C GLN A 1195 -15.82 34.57 -22.52
N ASP A 1196 -15.48 35.86 -22.61
CA ASP A 1196 -16.46 36.92 -22.83
C ASP A 1196 -17.22 36.71 -24.15
N ASN A 1197 -16.54 36.24 -25.20
CA ASN A 1197 -17.10 36.01 -26.53
C ASN A 1197 -17.84 34.66 -26.70
N GLU A 1198 -17.79 33.72 -25.74
CA GLU A 1198 -18.65 32.53 -25.74
C GLU A 1198 -20.15 32.92 -25.76
N SER A 1199 -20.48 34.11 -25.25
CA SER A 1199 -21.84 34.66 -25.23
C SER A 1199 -22.36 35.16 -26.59
N ILE A 1200 -21.46 35.51 -27.53
CA ILE A 1200 -21.78 36.19 -28.80
C ILE A 1200 -21.44 35.32 -30.02
N GLY A 1201 -20.52 34.36 -29.89
CA GLY A 1201 -20.29 33.30 -30.88
C GLY A 1201 -19.46 33.71 -32.11
N ASN A 1202 -18.73 34.82 -32.04
CA ASN A 1202 -17.68 35.16 -33.01
C ASN A 1202 -16.56 35.95 -32.29
N VAL A 1203 -15.30 35.72 -32.65
CA VAL A 1203 -14.14 36.27 -31.93
C VAL A 1203 -13.40 37.28 -32.81
N GLU A 1204 -13.13 38.48 -32.31
CA GLU A 1204 -12.33 39.49 -33.02
C GLU A 1204 -10.83 39.12 -32.95
N VAL A 1205 -10.37 38.42 -34.00
CA VAL A 1205 -8.98 37.94 -34.13
C VAL A 1205 -7.93 39.05 -34.01
N SER A 1206 -8.27 40.29 -34.39
CA SER A 1206 -7.40 41.47 -34.22
C SER A 1206 -6.97 41.66 -32.77
N ARG A 1207 -7.90 41.63 -31.80
CA ARG A 1207 -7.55 41.86 -30.38
C ARG A 1207 -6.65 40.76 -29.80
N ILE A 1208 -6.75 39.54 -30.32
CA ILE A 1208 -5.89 38.42 -29.93
C ILE A 1208 -4.49 38.59 -30.55
N ILE A 1209 -4.41 39.10 -31.78
CA ILE A 1209 -3.16 39.51 -32.42
C ILE A 1209 -2.50 40.66 -31.64
N ASP A 1210 -3.25 41.69 -31.25
CA ASP A 1210 -2.73 42.83 -30.48
C ASP A 1210 -2.07 42.36 -29.15
N VAL A 1211 -2.77 41.53 -28.36
CA VAL A 1211 -2.25 40.94 -27.11
C VAL A 1211 -1.06 40.00 -27.34
N LEU A 1212 -0.98 39.33 -28.50
CA LEU A 1212 0.18 38.50 -28.86
C LEU A 1212 1.43 39.34 -29.12
N TYR A 1213 1.30 40.49 -29.79
CA TYR A 1213 2.43 41.36 -30.19
C TYR A 1213 2.77 42.50 -29.22
N GLU A 1214 1.93 42.75 -28.20
CA GLU A 1214 2.22 43.70 -27.11
C GLU A 1214 3.54 43.36 -26.38
N THR A 1215 4.37 44.36 -26.04
CA THR A 1215 5.71 44.16 -25.46
C THR A 1215 5.93 45.04 -24.23
N GLU A 1216 6.57 44.48 -23.19
CA GLU A 1216 7.02 45.23 -22.01
C GLU A 1216 8.49 45.67 -22.18
N GLU A 1217 8.88 46.77 -21.53
CA GLU A 1217 10.25 47.31 -21.58
C GLU A 1217 11.27 46.29 -21.03
N GLY A 1218 12.01 45.65 -21.93
CA GLY A 1218 13.05 44.66 -21.61
C GLY A 1218 13.13 43.48 -22.59
N PHE A 1219 12.05 43.19 -23.32
CA PHE A 1219 12.05 42.13 -24.35
C PHE A 1219 12.18 42.70 -25.77
N ALA A 1220 13.38 42.59 -26.34
CA ALA A 1220 13.65 42.89 -27.75
C ALA A 1220 13.98 41.57 -28.51
N PRO A 1221 13.52 41.40 -29.77
CA PRO A 1221 14.03 40.33 -30.64
C PRO A 1221 15.53 40.53 -30.92
N PRO A 1222 16.33 39.46 -31.09
CA PRO A 1222 17.71 39.57 -31.57
C PRO A 1222 17.74 40.04 -33.04
N ASP A 1223 18.64 40.97 -33.36
CA ASP A 1223 18.93 41.36 -34.74
C ASP A 1223 19.57 40.20 -35.53
N GLU A 1224 19.16 39.97 -36.78
CA GLU A 1224 19.62 38.81 -37.58
C GLU A 1224 21.05 38.96 -38.16
N ASP A 1225 21.64 40.16 -38.11
CA ASP A 1225 22.89 40.53 -38.80
C ASP A 1225 24.18 40.28 -37.97
N ALA A 1226 24.46 39.03 -37.59
CA ALA A 1226 25.69 38.70 -36.84
C ALA A 1226 26.39 37.37 -37.20
N ASN A 1227 25.94 36.63 -38.22
CA ASN A 1227 26.49 35.31 -38.53
C ASN A 1227 27.63 35.35 -39.58
N GLY A 1228 28.87 35.61 -39.14
CA GLY A 1228 30.02 35.46 -40.03
C GLY A 1228 31.39 35.87 -39.51
N GLN A 1229 32.12 34.93 -38.89
CA GLN A 1229 33.51 34.61 -39.28
C GLN A 1229 33.98 33.26 -38.70
N SER A 1230 35.07 32.75 -39.26
CA SER A 1230 35.65 31.42 -39.04
C SER A 1230 36.84 31.43 -38.07
N GLU A 1231 37.54 30.29 -37.96
CA GLU A 1231 38.83 30.07 -37.25
C GLU A 1231 38.70 29.86 -35.72
N GLU A 1232 39.44 28.94 -35.06
CA GLU A 1232 40.31 27.86 -35.57
C GLU A 1232 40.44 26.70 -34.54
N PHE A 1233 40.66 25.47 -35.05
CA PHE A 1233 41.06 24.21 -34.38
C PHE A 1233 40.24 23.65 -33.19
#